data_AF-A0A9P4MRC2-F1
#
_entry.id   AF-A0A9P4MRC2-F1
#
_cell.length_a   1.000
_cell.length_b   1.000
_cell.length_c   1.000
_cell.angle_alpha   90.00
_cell.angle_beta   90.00
_cell.angle_gamma   90.00
#
_symmetry.space_group_name_H-M   'P 1'
#
loop_
_entity.id
_entity.type
_entity.pdbx_description
1 polymer ?
#
loop_
_entity_poly.entity_id
_entity_poly.type
_entity_poly.pdbx_seq_one_letter_code
_entity_poly.pdbx_strand_id
1 'polypeptide(L)'
;MAAAAAAPAPARKRSFDEYAHDGTVHNGPSTKQIIPAPNRDNHQTSNGQSAATTPNGRFEPNATVVLLGIRGAGKSSLAFLAATAYSRRVIEYDREFLDRTGQTLTTHRQNEKNRAGRKKRQEVLLQTLNDHDQNAVIVCDFSDLEYGANILIAYGLRHPVVYVDRDVQGIHDYLSWDIKRISHLGSSSAKLLRECSNFEFFNWTESEPETRVVMTVSSQINTSDSGRPQDDLPFLKLKGTERDFLKFLRRILGDYSRAPSQQSAYPLSELPLHSRSFTYAASIEVDQVLSGNCDLESFQTGADAFRLRVSHIEKSKDRQEQFTQIANAFSVVRRATILPIILDPCNSKRHDSNDYLDVWRICCRLAPEYVTLDLDTPNANQLLATKCNSSIIGLSHVDSWENGQAEERHRQAASLGCEGALLVSSSKPEHTLDHALESFRYRAQKQKQTQASVPALSTYNTGVSGRFSQFTNGGVLLVRGAGVHPGGSQSTRCSGLTAQDATKALFSSFIYSPLNFCIVGGNVDYSLSPTLHNTAYAALGMPHTYTTRSSSSLDILSTLRLDPHFGGTAITQPYKITVIQHLDSLSPHASVIRAVNTVLPLRSPSKLPTLTDLDIVTTRNRSGPITALHGDNTDWIGIRACLRRGLSPINAVRPHSVGLIIGAGGMARAALYAMLHMGVQRVVVCNRTLARAEELATYYNKWLGKERVSVLPSLDAPWPEGWRLPTMIVSSVPAEVVDGKTEARFTLPPSLLGSPSGGVVVELTYNPLVTALVGQVLEQAAKGWVIMTGLDMLPEQAFAQFELFTGRRAPRHVMRKEVLREFQLRRNS
;
A
#
# COMPACT_ATOMS: atom_id res chain seq x y z
N MET A 1 32.61 0.50 -48.90
CA MET A 1 33.98 0.18 -49.34
C MET A 1 34.80 -0.19 -48.12
N ALA A 2 35.51 -1.32 -48.25
CA ALA A 2 36.39 -2.03 -47.32
C ALA A 2 36.86 -1.36 -46.02
N ALA A 3 36.73 -2.07 -44.88
CA ALA A 3 37.85 -2.51 -44.05
C ALA A 3 37.38 -3.55 -43.01
N ALA A 4 38.21 -4.58 -42.81
CA ALA A 4 37.93 -5.83 -42.11
C ALA A 4 38.34 -5.79 -40.62
N ALA A 5 37.74 -6.64 -39.79
CA ALA A 5 38.39 -7.23 -38.60
C ALA A 5 37.62 -8.43 -38.01
N ALA A 6 38.28 -9.58 -38.08
CA ALA A 6 38.37 -10.69 -37.10
C ALA A 6 37.13 -11.19 -36.33
N ALA A 7 36.82 -12.46 -36.57
CA ALA A 7 35.93 -13.29 -35.75
C ALA A 7 36.61 -13.78 -34.45
N PRO A 8 35.86 -13.92 -33.34
CA PRO A 8 36.24 -14.79 -32.23
C PRO A 8 35.37 -16.07 -32.13
N ALA A 9 36.01 -17.11 -31.60
CA ALA A 9 35.59 -18.50 -31.46
C ALA A 9 34.29 -18.75 -30.66
N PRO A 10 33.64 -19.92 -30.83
CA PRO A 10 32.32 -20.20 -30.25
C PRO A 10 32.38 -20.51 -28.75
N ALA A 11 31.50 -19.85 -28.00
CA ALA A 11 31.28 -20.12 -26.58
C ALA A 11 30.65 -21.50 -26.37
N ARG A 12 31.35 -22.33 -25.56
CA ARG A 12 30.90 -23.64 -25.09
C ARG A 12 29.60 -23.53 -24.28
N LYS A 13 28.61 -24.33 -24.65
CA LYS A 13 27.47 -24.73 -23.81
C LYS A 13 27.99 -25.36 -22.51
N ARG A 14 27.50 -24.90 -21.35
CA ARG A 14 27.54 -25.65 -20.10
C ARG A 14 26.13 -25.75 -19.53
N SER A 15 25.76 -26.97 -19.20
CA SER A 15 24.48 -27.44 -18.69
C SER A 15 24.26 -27.04 -17.24
N PHE A 16 23.00 -26.78 -16.92
CA PHE A 16 22.46 -26.72 -15.56
C PHE A 16 22.36 -28.14 -15.02
N ASP A 17 23.36 -28.58 -14.25
CA ASP A 17 23.28 -29.72 -13.33
C ASP A 17 24.55 -29.69 -12.47
N GLU A 18 24.52 -28.92 -11.39
CA GLU A 18 25.45 -29.03 -10.26
C GLU A 18 24.95 -28.05 -9.19
N TYR A 19 24.26 -28.58 -8.16
CA TYR A 19 24.25 -28.12 -6.75
C TYR A 19 23.10 -28.86 -6.02
N ALA A 20 23.32 -30.15 -5.76
CA ALA A 20 22.60 -30.90 -4.75
C ALA A 20 23.56 -31.90 -4.09
N HIS A 21 23.60 -31.85 -2.76
CA HIS A 21 24.31 -32.71 -1.83
C HIS A 21 25.84 -32.61 -1.78
N ASP A 22 26.34 -31.96 -0.73
CA ASP A 22 26.97 -32.76 0.32
C ASP A 22 26.78 -32.12 1.71
N GLY A 23 26.36 -32.95 2.65
CA GLY A 23 26.10 -32.59 4.04
C GLY A 23 27.23 -33.07 4.92
N THR A 24 28.01 -32.15 5.46
CA THR A 24 28.93 -32.44 6.56
C THR A 24 28.66 -31.50 7.73
N VAL A 25 28.17 -32.10 8.80
CA VAL A 25 27.90 -31.49 10.11
C VAL A 25 29.22 -31.08 10.76
N HIS A 26 29.45 -29.78 10.92
CA HIS A 26 30.42 -29.26 11.88
C HIS A 26 29.68 -28.61 13.05
N ASN A 27 29.68 -29.31 14.19
CA ASN A 27 29.35 -28.76 15.50
C ASN A 27 30.47 -27.79 15.93
N GLY A 28 30.16 -26.49 15.98
CA GLY A 28 30.94 -25.47 16.68
C GLY A 28 30.00 -24.68 17.61
N PRO A 29 30.38 -24.35 18.84
CA PRO A 29 29.45 -23.84 19.83
C PRO A 29 29.05 -22.40 19.49
N SER A 30 27.74 -22.15 19.34
CA SER A 30 27.18 -20.81 19.27
C SER A 30 27.38 -20.12 20.62
N THR A 31 28.25 -19.12 20.68
CA THR A 31 28.36 -18.21 21.81
C THR A 31 27.07 -17.37 21.91
N LYS A 32 26.16 -17.82 22.77
CA LYS A 32 25.00 -17.04 23.22
C LYS A 32 25.50 -15.76 23.90
N GLN A 33 25.24 -14.59 23.33
CA GLN A 33 25.39 -13.33 24.06
C GLN A 33 24.27 -13.24 25.11
N ILE A 34 24.66 -13.47 26.36
CA ILE A 34 23.85 -13.36 27.56
C ILE A 34 23.59 -11.87 27.84
N ILE A 35 22.34 -11.51 28.10
CA ILE A 35 21.95 -10.18 28.61
C ILE A 35 22.52 -10.04 30.03
N PRO A 36 23.42 -9.07 30.33
CA PRO A 36 23.93 -8.91 31.68
C PRO A 36 22.89 -8.25 32.59
N ALA A 37 22.76 -8.76 33.81
CA ALA A 37 21.91 -8.18 34.86
C ALA A 37 22.47 -6.82 35.34
N PRO A 38 21.63 -5.86 35.76
CA PRO A 38 22.10 -4.57 36.23
C PRO A 38 22.66 -4.69 37.66
N ASN A 39 23.98 -4.54 37.82
CA ASN A 39 24.59 -4.33 39.13
C ASN A 39 24.53 -2.85 39.51
N ARG A 40 23.98 -2.58 40.70
CA ARG A 40 24.16 -1.30 41.40
C ARG A 40 25.49 -1.37 42.12
N ASP A 41 26.40 -0.46 41.77
CA ASP A 41 27.33 0.27 42.65
C ASP A 41 28.63 0.65 41.91
N ASN A 42 29.11 1.85 42.25
CA ASN A 42 30.35 2.55 41.90
C ASN A 42 30.40 3.47 40.67
N HIS A 43 30.44 4.77 40.99
CA HIS A 43 31.05 5.84 40.22
C HIS A 43 32.50 5.51 39.82
N GLN A 44 32.82 5.58 38.51
CA GLN A 44 33.89 6.40 37.92
C GLN A 44 34.20 5.96 36.47
N THR A 45 34.09 6.92 35.57
CA THR A 45 34.70 7.08 34.23
C THR A 45 35.50 5.91 33.61
N SER A 46 35.05 5.39 32.46
CA SER A 46 35.92 5.16 31.29
C SER A 46 35.09 4.97 30.01
N ASN A 47 35.65 5.47 28.90
CA ASN A 47 35.07 5.56 27.57
C ASN A 47 34.84 4.21 26.88
N GLY A 48 33.73 4.14 26.13
CA GLY A 48 33.71 3.60 24.77
C GLY A 48 33.75 2.08 24.61
N GLN A 49 32.57 1.46 24.52
CA GLN A 49 32.30 0.39 23.56
C GLN A 49 30.80 0.38 23.22
N SER A 50 30.51 0.95 22.05
CA SER A 50 29.22 0.94 21.36
C SER A 50 28.78 -0.51 21.12
N ALA A 51 27.73 -0.95 21.83
CA ALA A 51 27.06 -2.21 21.54
C ALA A 51 26.29 -2.06 20.21
N ALA A 52 26.62 -2.92 19.26
CA ALA A 52 26.27 -2.82 17.85
C ALA A 52 24.75 -2.70 17.58
N THR A 53 24.29 -1.47 17.34
CA THR A 53 23.20 -1.21 16.42
C THR A 53 23.71 -1.44 15.00
N THR A 54 22.99 -2.23 14.19
CA THR A 54 23.23 -2.23 12.74
C THR A 54 23.16 -0.78 12.23
N PRO A 55 24.00 -0.36 11.26
CA PRO A 55 24.13 1.04 10.83
C PRO A 55 22.84 1.74 10.39
N ASN A 56 21.74 1.01 10.19
CA ASN A 56 20.47 1.51 9.66
C ASN A 56 19.26 1.39 10.62
N GLY A 57 19.44 0.98 11.88
CA GLY A 57 18.32 0.86 12.83
C GLY A 57 17.22 -0.14 12.42
N ARG A 58 17.55 -1.09 11.52
CA ARG A 58 16.63 -2.12 11.03
C ARG A 58 16.77 -3.38 11.85
N PHE A 59 15.64 -3.98 12.23
CA PHE A 59 15.62 -5.29 12.88
C PHE A 59 15.85 -6.41 11.88
N GLU A 60 16.33 -7.55 12.37
CA GLU A 60 16.41 -8.77 11.57
C GLU A 60 15.03 -9.17 11.04
N PRO A 61 14.88 -9.65 9.79
CA PRO A 61 13.57 -9.99 9.21
C PRO A 61 12.78 -11.05 9.99
N ASN A 62 13.49 -11.95 10.67
CA ASN A 62 12.94 -12.97 11.56
C ASN A 62 12.82 -12.52 13.02
N ALA A 63 13.19 -11.29 13.37
CA ALA A 63 13.11 -10.79 14.75
C ALA A 63 11.68 -10.88 15.29
N THR A 64 11.53 -11.40 16.49
CA THR A 64 10.24 -11.50 17.18
C THR A 64 9.61 -10.13 17.44
N VAL A 65 8.29 -10.04 17.26
CA VAL A 65 7.51 -8.83 17.58
C VAL A 65 6.85 -9.00 18.93
N VAL A 66 6.97 -8.01 19.81
CA VAL A 66 6.30 -8.00 21.11
C VAL A 66 5.14 -7.01 21.07
N LEU A 67 3.93 -7.44 21.43
CA LEU A 67 2.75 -6.60 21.54
C LEU A 67 2.42 -6.34 23.02
N LEU A 68 2.47 -5.07 23.41
CA LEU A 68 2.22 -4.57 24.75
C LEU A 68 0.93 -3.74 24.78
N GLY A 69 0.30 -3.59 25.95
CA GLY A 69 -0.85 -2.71 26.13
C GLY A 69 -1.83 -3.28 27.15
N ILE A 70 -2.90 -2.56 27.42
CA ILE A 70 -3.92 -2.99 28.39
C ILE A 70 -4.80 -4.10 27.82
N ARG A 71 -5.45 -4.87 28.70
CA ARG A 71 -6.45 -5.88 28.33
C ARG A 71 -7.56 -5.24 27.48
N GLY A 72 -8.03 -5.93 26.45
CA GLY A 72 -9.08 -5.44 25.54
C GLY A 72 -8.60 -4.58 24.36
N ALA A 73 -7.33 -4.17 24.32
CA ALA A 73 -6.76 -3.40 23.21
C ALA A 73 -6.67 -4.16 21.87
N GLY A 74 -6.95 -5.47 21.84
CA GLY A 74 -6.94 -6.29 20.62
C GLY A 74 -5.62 -7.01 20.30
N LYS A 75 -4.70 -7.07 21.26
CA LYS A 75 -3.34 -7.64 21.09
C LYS A 75 -3.34 -9.06 20.53
N SER A 76 -4.15 -9.98 21.05
CA SER A 76 -4.19 -11.38 20.56
C SER A 76 -4.69 -11.50 19.13
N SER A 77 -5.70 -10.69 18.74
CA SER A 77 -6.19 -10.65 17.36
C SER A 77 -5.12 -10.13 16.40
N LEU A 78 -4.43 -9.05 16.79
CA LEU A 78 -3.30 -8.52 16.01
C LEU A 78 -2.15 -9.54 15.92
N ALA A 79 -1.85 -10.26 17.00
CA ALA A 79 -0.84 -11.31 17.00
C ALA A 79 -1.17 -12.44 16.02
N PHE A 80 -2.45 -12.85 15.95
CA PHE A 80 -2.90 -13.85 14.98
C PHE A 80 -2.77 -13.36 13.53
N LEU A 81 -3.11 -12.10 13.26
CA LEU A 81 -2.93 -11.48 11.94
C LEU A 81 -1.45 -11.44 11.55
N ALA A 82 -0.57 -11.01 12.46
CA ALA A 82 0.87 -11.01 12.26
C ALA A 82 1.42 -12.42 12.00
N ALA A 83 1.01 -13.39 12.81
CA ALA A 83 1.40 -14.79 12.70
C ALA A 83 1.00 -15.40 11.35
N THR A 84 -0.22 -15.13 10.90
CA THR A 84 -0.74 -15.63 9.62
C THR A 84 -0.01 -15.00 8.44
N ALA A 85 0.19 -13.68 8.46
CA ALA A 85 0.81 -12.96 7.35
C ALA A 85 2.32 -13.21 7.23
N TYR A 86 3.02 -13.35 8.36
CA TYR A 86 4.49 -13.52 8.39
C TYR A 86 4.94 -14.96 8.70
N SER A 87 4.01 -15.92 8.80
CA SER A 87 4.29 -17.31 9.19
C SER A 87 5.06 -17.41 10.51
N ARG A 88 4.60 -16.68 11.53
CA ARG A 88 5.21 -16.62 12.87
C ARG A 88 4.38 -17.39 13.90
N ARG A 89 5.01 -17.86 14.98
CA ARG A 89 4.33 -18.49 16.11
C ARG A 89 3.76 -17.42 17.04
N VAL A 90 2.54 -17.61 17.56
CA VAL A 90 1.99 -16.75 18.62
C VAL A 90 2.37 -17.34 19.97
N ILE A 91 2.94 -16.51 20.84
CA ILE A 91 3.28 -16.87 22.22
C ILE A 91 2.51 -15.93 23.15
N GLU A 92 1.67 -16.51 24.01
CA GLU A 92 0.98 -15.76 25.05
C GLU A 92 1.80 -15.85 26.34
N TYR A 93 2.30 -14.71 26.82
CA TYR A 93 3.18 -14.67 27.99
C TYR A 93 2.53 -15.28 29.23
N ASP A 94 1.23 -15.05 29.43
CA ASP A 94 0.48 -15.58 30.58
C ASP A 94 0.48 -17.11 30.62
N ARG A 95 0.40 -17.75 29.44
CA ARG A 95 0.45 -19.20 29.30
C ARG A 95 1.86 -19.72 29.55
N GLU A 96 2.85 -19.05 28.98
CA GLU A 96 4.26 -19.40 29.19
C GLU A 96 4.67 -19.29 30.67
N PHE A 97 4.16 -18.27 31.37
CA PHE A 97 4.37 -18.09 32.80
C PHE A 97 3.73 -19.23 33.61
N LEU A 98 2.49 -19.61 33.26
CA LEU A 98 1.80 -20.74 33.89
C LEU A 98 2.57 -22.05 33.68
N ASP A 99 2.98 -22.33 32.45
CA ASP A 99 3.69 -23.56 32.09
C ASP A 99 5.04 -23.68 32.84
N ARG A 100 5.72 -22.55 33.10
CA ARG A 100 7.02 -22.53 33.81
C ARG A 100 6.93 -22.50 35.33
N THR A 101 5.89 -21.90 35.89
CA THR A 101 5.77 -21.69 37.35
C THR A 101 4.72 -22.59 38.01
N GLY A 102 3.84 -23.20 37.23
CA GLY A 102 2.67 -23.93 37.71
C GLY A 102 1.58 -23.02 38.31
N GLN A 103 1.74 -21.70 38.25
CA GLN A 103 0.79 -20.72 38.79
C GLN A 103 0.43 -19.66 37.75
N THR A 104 -0.82 -19.19 37.79
CA THR A 104 -1.22 -18.05 36.95
C THR A 104 -0.58 -16.76 37.46
N LEU A 105 -0.38 -15.78 36.58
CA LEU A 105 0.12 -14.44 36.95
C LEU A 105 -0.77 -13.75 38.00
N THR A 106 -2.07 -13.98 37.95
CA THR A 106 -3.03 -13.39 38.91
C THR A 106 -2.84 -13.98 40.30
N THR A 107 -2.72 -15.31 40.40
CA THR A 107 -2.45 -16.03 41.66
C THR A 107 -1.08 -15.64 42.23
N HIS A 108 -0.04 -15.58 41.38
CA HIS A 108 1.30 -15.17 41.78
C HIS A 108 1.33 -13.74 42.34
N ARG A 109 0.57 -12.82 41.72
CA ARG A 109 0.47 -11.41 42.17
C ARG A 109 -0.22 -11.27 43.54
N GLN A 110 -1.22 -12.10 43.83
CA GLN A 110 -1.92 -12.11 45.11
C GLN A 110 -1.06 -12.70 46.23
N ASN A 111 -0.31 -13.75 45.93
CA ASN A 111 0.49 -14.51 46.89
C ASN A 111 1.84 -13.87 47.22
N GLU A 112 2.48 -13.17 46.28
CA GLU A 112 3.85 -12.64 46.45
C GLU A 112 3.97 -11.15 46.13
N LYS A 113 3.63 -10.29 47.11
CA LYS A 113 3.88 -8.84 47.02
C LYS A 113 5.36 -8.45 47.22
N ASN A 114 6.22 -9.41 47.55
CA ASN A 114 7.61 -9.21 47.97
C ASN A 114 8.61 -9.17 46.80
N ARG A 115 9.85 -8.71 47.07
CA ARG A 115 10.93 -8.55 46.08
C ARG A 115 11.26 -9.84 45.31
N ALA A 116 11.14 -11.00 45.95
CA ALA A 116 11.39 -12.31 45.33
C ALA A 116 10.41 -12.63 44.18
N GLY A 117 9.11 -12.44 44.40
CA GLY A 117 8.09 -12.67 43.36
C GLY A 117 8.18 -11.68 42.19
N ARG A 118 8.72 -10.48 42.40
CA ARG A 118 9.06 -9.53 41.32
C ARG A 118 10.25 -10.02 40.49
N LYS A 119 11.31 -10.49 41.16
CA LYS A 119 12.50 -11.04 40.50
C LYS A 119 12.15 -12.28 39.66
N LYS A 120 11.31 -13.17 40.19
CA LYS A 120 10.87 -14.36 39.45
C LYS A 120 10.12 -14.01 38.16
N ARG A 121 9.26 -12.98 38.19
CA ARG A 121 8.57 -12.47 36.99
C ARG A 121 9.54 -11.90 35.95
N GLN A 122 10.53 -11.12 36.39
CA GLN A 122 11.58 -10.61 35.51
C GLN A 122 12.40 -11.75 34.87
N GLU A 123 12.73 -12.78 35.64
CA GLU A 123 13.47 -13.96 35.15
C GLU A 123 12.66 -14.73 34.10
N VAL A 124 11.38 -14.98 34.34
CA VAL A 124 10.52 -15.67 33.37
C VAL A 124 10.35 -14.84 32.09
N LEU A 125 10.09 -13.53 32.20
CA LEU A 125 10.04 -12.65 31.03
C LEU A 125 11.33 -12.70 30.21
N LEU A 126 12.48 -12.60 30.87
CA LEU A 126 13.78 -12.67 30.20
C LEU A 126 13.98 -14.01 29.49
N GLN A 127 13.60 -15.13 30.12
CA GLN A 127 13.67 -16.45 29.52
C GLN A 127 12.75 -16.58 28.31
N THR A 128 11.48 -16.17 28.42
CA THR A 128 10.53 -16.19 27.30
C THR A 128 11.03 -15.38 26.10
N LEU A 129 11.56 -14.19 26.34
CA LEU A 129 12.12 -13.35 25.26
C LEU A 129 13.34 -14.00 24.60
N ASN A 130 14.19 -14.70 25.35
CA ASN A 130 15.36 -15.38 24.82
C ASN A 130 15.02 -16.69 24.09
N ASP A 131 14.06 -17.48 24.61
CA ASP A 131 13.67 -18.77 24.03
C ASP A 131 12.85 -18.59 22.73
N HIS A 132 12.26 -17.40 22.56
CA HIS A 132 11.46 -17.03 21.40
C HIS A 132 11.99 -15.76 20.71
N ASP A 133 13.31 -15.61 20.59
CA ASP A 133 13.98 -14.44 20.01
C ASP A 133 13.72 -14.25 18.49
N GLN A 134 13.33 -15.32 17.80
CA GLN A 134 13.06 -15.36 16.37
C GLN A 134 11.72 -16.02 16.00
N ASN A 135 11.14 -15.57 14.89
CA ASN A 135 9.94 -16.11 14.23
C ASN A 135 8.72 -16.23 15.15
N ALA A 136 8.60 -15.33 16.14
CA ALA A 136 7.46 -15.29 17.05
C ALA A 136 6.77 -13.91 17.09
N VAL A 137 5.56 -13.92 17.63
CA VAL A 137 4.82 -12.75 18.08
C VAL A 137 4.42 -13.01 19.53
N ILE A 138 4.98 -12.24 20.46
CA ILE A 138 4.75 -12.40 21.89
C ILE A 138 3.71 -11.37 22.33
N VAL A 139 2.66 -11.81 23.03
CA VAL A 139 1.63 -10.94 23.60
C VAL A 139 1.85 -10.82 25.10
N CYS A 140 2.00 -9.59 25.59
CA CYS A 140 2.13 -9.27 27.01
C CYS A 140 1.07 -8.25 27.46
N ASP A 141 0.50 -8.44 28.65
CA ASP A 141 -0.37 -7.44 29.26
C ASP A 141 0.44 -6.46 30.15
N PHE A 142 -0.03 -5.22 30.24
CA PHE A 142 0.63 -4.17 31.04
C PHE A 142 0.75 -4.55 32.52
N SER A 143 -0.29 -5.20 33.06
CA SER A 143 -0.34 -5.63 34.46
C SER A 143 0.85 -6.49 34.89
N ASP A 144 1.49 -7.15 33.92
CA ASP A 144 2.53 -8.14 34.14
C ASP A 144 3.94 -7.55 33.98
N LEU A 145 4.02 -6.30 33.52
CA LEU A 145 5.26 -5.64 33.08
C LEU A 145 5.70 -4.47 33.95
N GLU A 146 4.94 -4.11 34.99
CA GLU A 146 5.26 -3.01 35.93
C GLU A 146 6.71 -3.10 36.47
N TYR A 147 7.29 -4.32 36.53
CA TYR A 147 8.67 -4.56 36.95
C TYR A 147 9.61 -5.02 35.81
N GLY A 148 9.11 -5.29 34.61
CA GLY A 148 9.87 -5.79 33.46
C GLY A 148 10.38 -4.70 32.50
N ALA A 149 10.08 -3.43 32.78
CA ALA A 149 10.33 -2.30 31.89
C ALA A 149 11.75 -2.26 31.30
N ASN A 150 12.78 -2.33 32.14
CA ASN A 150 14.18 -2.29 31.70
C ASN A 150 14.56 -3.44 30.77
N ILE A 151 13.95 -4.63 30.94
CA ILE A 151 14.18 -5.79 30.07
C ILE A 151 13.61 -5.50 28.68
N LEU A 152 12.39 -4.95 28.62
CA LEU A 152 11.74 -4.59 27.36
C LEU A 152 12.45 -3.44 26.64
N ILE A 153 12.95 -2.44 27.38
CA ILE A 153 13.76 -1.35 26.83
C ILE A 153 15.03 -1.91 26.18
N ALA A 154 15.76 -2.79 26.88
CA ALA A 154 16.96 -3.42 26.35
C ALA A 154 16.65 -4.33 25.14
N TYR A 155 15.55 -5.08 25.21
CA TYR A 155 15.10 -5.94 24.10
C TYR A 155 14.70 -5.11 22.88
N GLY A 156 14.05 -3.96 23.09
CA GLY A 156 13.63 -3.01 22.07
C GLY A 156 14.77 -2.40 21.24
N LEU A 157 16.02 -2.53 21.68
CA LEU A 157 17.19 -2.14 20.88
C LEU A 157 17.42 -3.09 19.68
N ARG A 158 16.99 -4.35 19.78
CA ARG A 158 17.18 -5.39 18.76
C ARG A 158 15.88 -5.97 18.20
N HIS A 159 14.74 -5.64 18.81
CA HIS A 159 13.45 -6.19 18.44
C HIS A 159 12.34 -5.13 18.40
N PRO A 160 11.35 -5.27 17.53
CA PRO A 160 10.16 -4.42 17.56
C PRO A 160 9.28 -4.72 18.78
N VAL A 161 9.09 -3.71 19.63
CA VAL A 161 8.22 -3.74 20.81
C VAL A 161 7.14 -2.68 20.60
N VAL A 162 5.90 -3.13 20.38
CA VAL A 162 4.78 -2.30 19.95
C VAL A 162 3.83 -2.10 21.12
N TYR A 163 3.62 -0.85 21.51
CA TYR A 163 2.49 -0.49 22.36
C TYR A 163 1.21 -0.41 21.52
N VAL A 164 0.24 -1.27 21.83
CA VAL A 164 -1.10 -1.31 21.23
C VAL A 164 -2.06 -0.57 22.14
N ASP A 165 -2.58 0.54 21.63
CA ASP A 165 -3.63 1.33 22.27
C ASP A 165 -4.97 1.12 21.53
N ARG A 166 -6.10 1.47 22.15
CA ARG A 166 -7.43 1.35 21.57
C ARG A 166 -8.36 2.39 22.17
N ASP A 167 -9.37 2.80 21.40
CA ASP A 167 -10.39 3.70 21.89
C ASP A 167 -11.13 3.10 23.12
N VAL A 168 -11.46 3.98 24.07
CA VAL A 168 -12.04 3.58 25.36
C VAL A 168 -13.37 2.83 25.18
N GLN A 169 -14.16 3.24 24.18
CA GLN A 169 -15.44 2.62 23.87
C GLN A 169 -15.26 1.17 23.41
N GLY A 170 -14.31 0.91 22.52
CA GLY A 170 -14.01 -0.44 22.01
C GLY A 170 -13.47 -1.39 23.08
N ILE A 171 -12.81 -0.86 24.12
CA ILE A 171 -12.41 -1.65 25.29
C ILE A 171 -13.62 -1.91 26.19
N HIS A 172 -14.46 -0.90 26.42
CA HIS A 172 -15.71 -1.03 27.17
C HIS A 172 -16.62 -2.09 26.53
N ASP A 173 -16.83 -2.04 25.22
CA ASP A 173 -17.74 -2.96 24.52
C ASP A 173 -17.25 -4.41 24.56
N TYR A 174 -15.93 -4.62 24.68
CA TYR A 174 -15.34 -5.95 24.76
C TYR A 174 -15.26 -6.52 26.18
N LEU A 175 -14.91 -5.70 27.18
CA LEU A 175 -14.70 -6.15 28.57
C LEU A 175 -15.86 -5.83 29.51
N SER A 176 -16.81 -5.00 29.07
CA SER A 176 -17.88 -4.41 29.90
C SER A 176 -17.35 -3.70 31.14
N TRP A 177 -16.15 -3.12 31.07
CA TRP A 177 -15.53 -2.34 32.14
C TRP A 177 -15.98 -0.89 32.09
N ASP A 178 -16.15 -0.24 33.25
CA ASP A 178 -16.48 1.18 33.32
C ASP A 178 -15.48 2.06 32.55
N ILE A 179 -16.02 2.97 31.73
CA ILE A 179 -15.27 3.91 30.88
C ILE A 179 -14.28 4.72 31.72
N LYS A 180 -14.69 5.22 32.90
CA LYS A 180 -13.80 6.01 33.78
C LYS A 180 -12.60 5.19 34.25
N ARG A 181 -12.83 3.92 34.59
CA ARG A 181 -11.78 2.99 34.99
C ARG A 181 -10.80 2.73 33.84
N ILE A 182 -11.29 2.53 32.62
CA ILE A 182 -10.45 2.32 31.44
C ILE A 182 -9.61 3.57 31.15
N SER A 183 -10.23 4.76 31.13
CA SER A 183 -9.52 6.02 30.89
C SER A 183 -8.42 6.26 31.92
N HIS A 184 -8.70 6.03 33.21
CA HIS A 184 -7.70 6.15 34.26
C HIS A 184 -6.56 5.13 34.12
N LEU A 185 -6.88 3.88 33.76
CA LEU A 185 -5.86 2.85 33.52
C LEU A 185 -4.98 3.22 32.32
N GLY A 186 -5.58 3.71 31.24
CA GLY A 186 -4.89 4.19 30.05
C GLY A 186 -3.92 5.33 30.37
N SER A 187 -4.40 6.40 30.99
CA SER A 187 -3.56 7.57 31.31
C SER A 187 -2.42 7.24 32.28
N SER A 188 -2.69 6.44 33.32
CA SER A 188 -1.68 6.06 34.32
C SER A 188 -0.63 5.07 33.80
N SER A 189 -0.96 4.26 32.80
CA SER A 189 -0.04 3.26 32.21
C SER A 189 0.72 3.76 30.98
N ALA A 190 0.17 4.72 30.24
CA ALA A 190 0.67 5.17 28.94
C ALA A 190 2.14 5.60 28.96
N LYS A 191 2.56 6.34 30.00
CA LYS A 191 3.96 6.79 30.12
C LYS A 191 4.93 5.61 30.17
N LEU A 192 4.67 4.64 31.06
CA LEU A 192 5.53 3.47 31.21
C LEU A 192 5.50 2.59 29.97
N LEU A 193 4.32 2.38 29.37
CA LEU A 193 4.16 1.61 28.13
C LEU A 193 4.99 2.21 26.99
N ARG A 194 4.96 3.54 26.83
CA ARG A 194 5.78 4.26 25.82
C ARG A 194 7.27 4.17 26.11
N GLU A 195 7.68 4.26 27.38
CA GLU A 195 9.07 4.06 27.78
C GLU A 195 9.57 2.64 27.44
N CYS A 196 8.72 1.62 27.57
CA CYS A 196 9.07 0.21 27.36
C CYS A 196 9.01 -0.26 25.90
N SER A 197 8.54 0.57 24.99
CA SER A 197 8.32 0.20 23.59
C SER A 197 9.08 1.13 22.65
N ASN A 198 9.28 0.73 21.41
CA ASN A 198 9.89 1.56 20.36
C ASN A 198 8.88 1.95 19.27
N PHE A 199 7.73 1.29 19.21
CA PHE A 199 6.62 1.67 18.33
C PHE A 199 5.28 1.76 19.05
N GLU A 200 4.33 2.41 18.40
CA GLU A 200 2.96 2.58 18.88
C GLU A 200 1.96 2.32 17.75
N PHE A 201 0.92 1.54 18.04
CA PHE A 201 -0.16 1.23 17.12
C PHE A 201 -1.49 1.48 17.81
N PHE A 202 -2.25 2.45 17.28
CA PHE A 202 -3.61 2.71 17.74
C PHE A 202 -4.58 1.81 16.96
N ASN A 203 -5.23 0.88 17.66
CA ASN A 203 -6.16 -0.08 17.08
C ASN A 203 -7.58 0.51 17.06
N TRP A 204 -7.99 1.00 15.90
CA TRP A 204 -9.30 1.60 15.71
C TRP A 204 -10.43 0.55 15.67
N THR A 205 -11.46 0.73 16.49
CA THR A 205 -12.66 -0.15 16.47
C THR A 205 -13.50 0.08 15.21
N GLU A 206 -13.89 -1.00 14.52
CA GLU A 206 -14.81 -0.90 13.38
C GLU A 206 -16.25 -0.73 13.91
N SER A 207 -16.78 0.49 13.86
CA SER A 207 -18.17 0.80 14.20
C SER A 207 -19.05 0.62 12.96
N GLU A 208 -19.82 -0.47 12.92
CA GLU A 208 -20.52 -1.00 11.73
C GLU A 208 -19.58 -1.19 10.52
N PRO A 209 -19.92 -2.04 9.53
CA PRO A 209 -19.17 -2.01 8.29
C PRO A 209 -19.34 -0.61 7.70
N GLU A 210 -18.31 0.24 7.84
CA GLU A 210 -18.16 1.47 7.06
C GLU A 210 -18.62 1.11 5.66
N THR A 211 -19.70 1.74 5.23
CA THR A 211 -20.31 1.59 3.91
C THR A 211 -19.35 2.19 2.89
N ARG A 212 -18.13 1.67 2.81
CA ARG A 212 -17.18 1.86 1.72
C ARG A 212 -17.68 1.11 0.50
N VAL A 213 -18.92 1.39 0.10
CA VAL A 213 -19.58 0.93 -1.11
C VAL A 213 -19.09 -0.47 -1.47
N VAL A 214 -19.13 -1.41 -0.51
CA VAL A 214 -19.27 -2.82 -0.86
C VAL A 214 -20.74 -2.91 -1.19
N MET A 215 -21.10 -2.29 -2.32
CA MET A 215 -22.38 -2.53 -2.96
C MET A 215 -22.28 -3.97 -3.42
N THR A 216 -22.57 -4.90 -2.51
CA THR A 216 -22.85 -6.26 -2.86
C THR A 216 -23.92 -6.22 -3.94
N VAL A 217 -23.90 -7.20 -4.83
CA VAL A 217 -24.90 -7.34 -5.90
C VAL A 217 -26.34 -7.16 -5.37
N SER A 218 -26.60 -7.54 -4.11
CA SER A 218 -27.87 -7.29 -3.41
C SER A 218 -28.29 -5.81 -3.35
N SER A 219 -27.39 -4.86 -3.10
CA SER A 219 -27.73 -3.43 -3.10
C SER A 219 -27.90 -2.84 -4.50
N GLN A 220 -27.37 -3.51 -5.53
CA GLN A 220 -27.51 -3.12 -6.94
C GLN A 220 -28.76 -3.73 -7.60
N ILE A 221 -29.36 -4.76 -6.99
CA ILE A 221 -30.53 -5.49 -7.51
C ILE A 221 -31.86 -5.03 -6.88
N ASN A 222 -31.86 -4.34 -5.73
CA ASN A 222 -33.10 -3.97 -5.03
C ASN A 222 -34.09 -3.16 -5.89
N THR A 223 -35.07 -3.86 -6.45
CA THR A 223 -36.46 -3.45 -6.51
C THR A 223 -37.02 -3.50 -5.09
N SER A 224 -37.82 -2.50 -4.71
CA SER A 224 -38.65 -2.51 -3.50
C SER A 224 -39.36 -3.87 -3.30
N ASP A 225 -39.54 -4.27 -2.03
CA ASP A 225 -40.17 -5.50 -1.52
C ASP A 225 -39.28 -6.74 -1.29
N SER A 226 -38.55 -6.76 -0.17
CA SER A 226 -38.56 -7.92 0.74
C SER A 226 -37.98 -7.54 2.11
N GLY A 227 -38.82 -7.50 3.14
CA GLY A 227 -38.48 -7.15 4.52
C GLY A 227 -37.66 -8.20 5.26
N ARG A 228 -36.51 -8.63 4.72
CA ARG A 228 -35.51 -9.40 5.49
C ARG A 228 -34.41 -8.45 5.97
N PRO A 229 -34.02 -8.47 7.26
CA PRO A 229 -32.87 -7.73 7.74
C PRO A 229 -31.64 -8.11 6.92
N GLN A 230 -30.85 -7.10 6.52
CA GLN A 230 -29.50 -7.32 6.01
C GLN A 230 -28.69 -8.04 7.09
N ASP A 231 -28.58 -9.36 7.00
CA ASP A 231 -27.64 -10.10 7.83
C ASP A 231 -26.22 -9.71 7.40
N ASP A 232 -25.66 -8.73 8.11
CA ASP A 232 -24.27 -8.29 8.03
C ASP A 232 -23.34 -9.49 8.06
N LEU A 233 -22.67 -9.79 6.95
CA LEU A 233 -21.67 -10.85 6.87
C LEU A 233 -20.55 -10.56 7.90
N PRO A 234 -20.48 -11.27 9.04
CA PRO A 234 -19.67 -10.85 10.19
C PRO A 234 -18.16 -10.97 9.95
N PHE A 235 -17.74 -11.69 8.91
CA PHE A 235 -16.34 -11.93 8.57
C PHE A 235 -15.63 -10.76 7.86
N LEU A 236 -16.34 -9.69 7.47
CA LEU A 236 -15.74 -8.51 6.84
C LEU A 236 -15.23 -7.46 7.87
N LYS A 237 -15.65 -7.55 9.14
CA LYS A 237 -15.35 -6.61 10.25
C LYS A 237 -13.88 -6.53 10.71
N LEU A 238 -12.97 -7.28 10.08
CA LEU A 238 -11.54 -7.27 10.42
C LEU A 238 -10.63 -6.87 9.27
N LYS A 239 -11.18 -6.65 8.06
CA LYS A 239 -10.35 -6.36 6.88
C LYS A 239 -9.71 -4.98 6.93
N GLY A 240 -10.38 -3.99 7.53
CA GLY A 240 -9.83 -2.66 7.71
C GLY A 240 -8.64 -2.68 8.65
N THR A 241 -8.81 -3.31 9.82
CA THR A 241 -7.76 -3.53 10.82
C THR A 241 -6.61 -4.38 10.27
N GLU A 242 -6.88 -5.48 9.57
CA GLU A 242 -5.85 -6.32 8.95
C GLU A 242 -4.97 -5.49 8.00
N ARG A 243 -5.58 -4.75 7.07
CA ARG A 243 -4.83 -3.93 6.13
C ARG A 243 -4.01 -2.84 6.81
N ASP A 244 -4.57 -2.15 7.81
CA ASP A 244 -3.85 -1.10 8.54
C ASP A 244 -2.66 -1.65 9.32
N PHE A 245 -2.87 -2.74 10.05
CA PHE A 245 -1.84 -3.36 10.87
C PHE A 245 -0.73 -3.99 10.03
N LEU A 246 -1.06 -4.65 8.90
CA LEU A 246 -0.05 -5.21 8.02
C LEU A 246 0.82 -4.14 7.33
N LYS A 247 0.25 -2.97 6.99
CA LYS A 247 1.04 -1.81 6.52
C LYS A 247 2.05 -1.37 7.58
N PHE A 248 1.59 -1.24 8.84
CA PHE A 248 2.44 -0.89 9.96
C PHE A 248 3.55 -1.94 10.19
N LEU A 249 3.22 -3.23 10.21
CA LEU A 249 4.20 -4.30 10.38
C LEU A 249 5.25 -4.32 9.26
N ARG A 250 4.84 -4.13 8.01
CA ARG A 250 5.75 -4.04 6.85
C ARG A 250 6.78 -2.94 7.08
N ARG A 251 6.35 -1.81 7.65
CA ARG A 251 7.20 -0.65 7.91
C ARG A 251 8.20 -0.90 9.03
N ILE A 252 7.76 -1.47 10.16
CA ILE A 252 8.66 -1.70 11.32
C ILE A 252 9.64 -2.86 11.07
N LEU A 253 9.24 -3.88 10.30
CA LEU A 253 10.10 -5.01 9.94
C LEU A 253 11.01 -4.74 8.73
N GLY A 254 10.76 -3.64 7.99
CA GLY A 254 11.51 -3.30 6.79
C GLY A 254 11.33 -4.31 5.63
N ASP A 255 10.26 -5.11 5.68
CA ASP A 255 10.02 -6.19 4.72
C ASP A 255 9.26 -5.70 3.49
N TYR A 256 9.97 -4.94 2.65
CA TYR A 256 9.42 -4.49 1.38
C TYR A 256 9.31 -5.62 0.34
N SER A 257 9.96 -6.76 0.60
CA SER A 257 10.19 -7.88 -0.34
C SER A 257 9.16 -9.02 -0.27
N ARG A 258 8.57 -9.31 0.90
CA ARG A 258 7.51 -10.34 1.06
C ARG A 258 6.11 -9.79 0.84
N ALA A 259 5.95 -8.47 0.86
CA ALA A 259 4.69 -7.79 0.60
C ALA A 259 4.58 -7.05 -0.77
N PRO A 260 5.17 -7.50 -1.90
CA PRO A 260 4.69 -7.02 -3.19
C PRO A 260 3.25 -7.49 -3.39
N SER A 261 2.83 -8.56 -2.71
CA SER A 261 1.52 -9.14 -2.95
C SER A 261 0.38 -8.16 -2.69
N GLN A 262 0.31 -7.40 -1.59
CA GLN A 262 -0.87 -6.56 -1.26
C GLN A 262 -1.00 -5.25 -2.06
N GLN A 263 0.12 -4.63 -2.46
CA GLN A 263 0.15 -3.28 -3.07
C GLN A 263 0.83 -3.21 -4.45
N SER A 264 1.52 -4.25 -4.93
CA SER A 264 2.18 -4.24 -6.27
C SER A 264 1.22 -4.18 -7.46
N ALA A 265 -0.07 -3.96 -7.20
CA ALA A 265 -1.09 -3.81 -8.23
C ALA A 265 -1.07 -2.40 -8.83
N TYR A 266 -0.35 -1.47 -8.20
CA TYR A 266 -0.39 -0.08 -8.60
C TYR A 266 1.05 0.45 -8.74
N PRO A 267 1.47 0.79 -9.96
CA PRO A 267 2.87 1.09 -10.28
C PRO A 267 3.44 2.27 -9.50
N LEU A 268 2.58 3.17 -9.00
CA LEU A 268 3.02 4.40 -8.33
C LEU A 268 3.18 4.28 -6.81
N SER A 269 2.79 3.16 -6.18
CA SER A 269 2.84 3.03 -4.70
C SER A 269 4.19 2.72 -4.13
N GLU A 270 5.02 2.10 -4.94
CA GLU A 270 6.33 1.63 -4.53
C GLU A 270 7.41 2.62 -4.93
N LEU A 271 7.06 3.62 -5.76
CA LEU A 271 7.97 4.68 -6.15
C LEU A 271 8.08 5.74 -5.04
N PRO A 272 9.30 6.06 -4.57
CA PRO A 272 9.52 7.15 -3.64
C PRO A 272 8.93 8.48 -4.14
N LEU A 273 8.41 9.31 -3.24
CA LEU A 273 7.84 10.62 -3.62
C LEU A 273 8.84 11.46 -4.43
N HIS A 274 10.09 11.44 -4.01
CA HIS A 274 11.17 12.23 -4.58
C HIS A 274 11.73 11.72 -5.92
N SER A 275 11.34 10.51 -6.37
CA SER A 275 11.78 9.99 -7.67
C SER A 275 10.89 10.47 -8.81
N ARG A 276 9.73 11.04 -8.52
CA ARG A 276 8.75 11.52 -9.50
C ARG A 276 8.70 13.04 -9.52
N SER A 277 8.35 13.59 -10.68
CA SER A 277 8.24 15.04 -10.85
C SER A 277 6.83 15.54 -10.51
N PHE A 278 6.76 16.78 -10.01
CA PHE A 278 5.51 17.51 -9.74
C PHE A 278 4.57 16.79 -8.77
N THR A 279 5.10 16.31 -7.64
CA THR A 279 4.31 15.53 -6.67
C THR A 279 3.61 16.43 -5.67
N TYR A 280 2.42 16.03 -5.21
CA TYR A 280 1.59 16.86 -4.33
C TYR A 280 1.34 16.21 -2.96
N ALA A 281 1.59 16.94 -1.87
CA ALA A 281 1.29 16.50 -0.51
C ALA A 281 0.11 17.31 0.05
N ALA A 282 -1.07 16.69 0.14
CA ALA A 282 -2.26 17.33 0.69
C ALA A 282 -2.12 17.45 2.21
N SER A 283 -2.24 18.67 2.74
CA SER A 283 -2.04 18.95 4.16
C SER A 283 -3.35 19.01 4.94
N ILE A 284 -3.40 18.36 6.10
CA ILE A 284 -4.47 18.44 7.10
C ILE A 284 -3.88 18.53 8.51
N GLU A 285 -4.61 19.14 9.44
CA GLU A 285 -4.22 19.22 10.85
C GLU A 285 -4.80 18.05 11.66
N VAL A 286 -4.09 17.63 12.73
CA VAL A 286 -4.57 16.59 13.68
C VAL A 286 -5.96 16.91 14.22
N ASP A 287 -6.20 18.16 14.62
CA ASP A 287 -7.48 18.59 15.21
C ASP A 287 -8.64 18.47 14.20
N GLN A 288 -8.37 18.71 12.92
CA GLN A 288 -9.37 18.54 11.87
C GLN A 288 -9.77 17.08 11.70
N VAL A 289 -8.79 16.16 11.75
CA VAL A 289 -9.05 14.71 11.68
C VAL A 289 -9.88 14.26 12.88
N LEU A 290 -9.50 14.68 14.10
CA LEU A 290 -10.19 14.28 15.32
C LEU A 290 -11.60 14.86 15.43
N SER A 291 -11.85 16.04 14.83
CA SER A 291 -13.19 16.65 14.81
C SER A 291 -14.21 15.88 13.96
N GLY A 292 -13.75 14.98 13.07
CA GLY A 292 -14.61 14.27 12.10
C GLY A 292 -15.14 15.15 10.97
N ASN A 293 -14.90 16.46 10.99
CA ASN A 293 -15.40 17.44 10.01
C ASN A 293 -14.52 17.53 8.75
N CYS A 294 -13.89 16.43 8.33
CA CYS A 294 -13.05 16.39 7.14
C CYS A 294 -13.38 15.21 6.23
N ASP A 295 -13.65 15.50 4.96
CA ASP A 295 -13.71 14.48 3.92
C ASP A 295 -12.29 14.11 3.49
N LEU A 296 -11.72 13.09 4.14
CA LEU A 296 -10.39 12.57 3.82
C LEU A 296 -10.28 12.09 2.37
N GLU A 297 -11.36 11.70 1.72
CA GLU A 297 -11.33 11.23 0.32
C GLU A 297 -11.10 12.40 -0.63
N SER A 298 -11.77 13.54 -0.40
CA SER A 298 -11.56 14.76 -1.18
C SER A 298 -10.12 15.26 -1.11
N PHE A 299 -9.46 15.16 0.06
CA PHE A 299 -8.07 15.58 0.25
C PHE A 299 -7.08 14.73 -0.53
N GLN A 300 -7.40 13.46 -0.77
CA GLN A 300 -6.53 12.53 -1.49
C GLN A 300 -6.62 12.67 -3.01
N THR A 301 -7.66 13.35 -3.53
CA THR A 301 -7.89 13.46 -4.98
C THR A 301 -6.78 14.28 -5.65
N GLY A 302 -6.02 13.62 -6.51
CA GLY A 302 -4.85 14.19 -7.18
C GLY A 302 -3.59 14.29 -6.32
N ALA A 303 -3.65 13.95 -5.03
CA ALA A 303 -2.49 13.97 -4.14
C ALA A 303 -1.63 12.71 -4.32
N ASP A 304 -0.34 12.88 -4.06
CA ASP A 304 0.68 11.83 -4.09
C ASP A 304 1.10 11.39 -2.69
N ALA A 305 0.94 12.27 -1.71
CA ALA A 305 1.19 12.04 -0.30
C ALA A 305 0.13 12.74 0.55
N PHE A 306 -0.01 12.28 1.79
CA PHE A 306 -0.89 12.89 2.76
C PHE A 306 -0.06 13.46 3.91
N ARG A 307 -0.07 14.78 4.12
CA ARG A 307 0.66 15.44 5.21
C ARG A 307 -0.27 15.67 6.39
N LEU A 308 0.03 15.02 7.52
CA LEU A 308 -0.66 15.22 8.79
C LEU A 308 0.19 16.15 9.67
N ARG A 309 -0.33 17.33 9.98
CA ARG A 309 0.40 18.34 10.78
C ARG A 309 -0.07 18.36 12.22
N VAL A 310 0.91 18.41 13.12
CA VAL A 310 0.74 18.48 14.58
C VAL A 310 1.07 19.91 15.02
N SER A 311 0.13 20.84 14.85
CA SER A 311 0.37 22.28 15.06
C SER A 311 0.20 22.77 16.50
N HIS A 312 -0.59 22.07 17.32
CA HIS A 312 -0.93 22.50 18.69
C HIS A 312 -0.79 21.36 19.70
N ILE A 313 0.12 21.54 20.66
CA ILE A 313 0.10 20.84 21.94
C ILE A 313 -0.39 21.85 22.98
N GLU A 314 -1.61 21.69 23.50
CA GLU A 314 -2.10 22.52 24.59
C GLU A 314 -1.31 22.22 25.88
N LYS A 315 -0.55 23.19 26.42
CA LYS A 315 0.22 22.98 27.67
C LYS A 315 -0.64 22.62 28.89
N SER A 316 -1.97 22.83 28.82
CA SER A 316 -2.94 22.60 29.90
C SER A 316 -3.53 21.18 29.95
N LYS A 317 -3.34 20.34 28.93
CA LYS A 317 -3.87 18.97 28.87
C LYS A 317 -2.82 17.95 29.32
N ASP A 318 -3.26 16.76 29.73
CA ASP A 318 -2.36 15.63 29.99
C ASP A 318 -1.54 15.32 28.73
N ARG A 319 -0.21 15.41 28.84
CA ARG A 319 0.72 15.14 27.73
C ARG A 319 0.53 13.73 27.15
N GLN A 320 0.20 12.74 27.99
CA GLN A 320 -0.01 11.37 27.51
C GLN A 320 -1.30 11.24 26.67
N GLU A 321 -2.34 11.96 27.05
CA GLU A 321 -3.60 12.04 26.30
C GLU A 321 -3.38 12.65 24.92
N GLN A 322 -2.57 13.71 24.83
CA GLN A 322 -2.23 14.35 23.55
C GLN A 322 -1.47 13.43 22.61
N PHE A 323 -0.52 12.63 23.13
CA PHE A 323 0.17 11.63 22.32
C PHE A 323 -0.81 10.56 21.81
N THR A 324 -1.77 10.14 22.63
CA THR A 324 -2.83 9.22 22.21
C THR A 324 -3.73 9.86 21.14
N GLN A 325 -4.03 11.15 21.24
CA GLN A 325 -4.79 11.89 20.20
C GLN A 325 -4.03 11.95 18.87
N ILE A 326 -2.71 12.18 18.88
CA ILE A 326 -1.86 12.15 17.68
C ILE A 326 -1.85 10.74 17.07
N ALA A 327 -1.67 9.70 17.90
CA ALA A 327 -1.67 8.30 17.49
C ALA A 327 -3.01 7.91 16.86
N ASN A 328 -4.11 8.35 17.47
CA ASN A 328 -5.46 8.17 16.96
C ASN A 328 -5.63 8.84 15.58
N ALA A 329 -5.38 10.14 15.47
CA ALA A 329 -5.51 10.87 14.20
C ALA A 329 -4.68 10.24 13.07
N PHE A 330 -3.45 9.83 13.37
CA PHE A 330 -2.60 9.13 12.42
C PHE A 330 -3.21 7.78 11.98
N SER A 331 -3.77 7.00 12.91
CA SER A 331 -4.42 5.73 12.59
C SER A 331 -5.66 5.91 11.69
N VAL A 332 -6.46 6.95 11.92
CA VAL A 332 -7.60 7.31 11.06
C VAL A 332 -7.12 7.58 9.63
N VAL A 333 -6.06 8.39 9.47
CA VAL A 333 -5.49 8.70 8.15
C VAL A 333 -4.90 7.44 7.50
N ARG A 334 -4.07 6.65 8.20
CA ARG A 334 -3.41 5.44 7.67
C ARG A 334 -4.41 4.37 7.23
N ARG A 335 -5.55 4.31 7.91
CA ARG A 335 -6.71 3.48 7.54
C ARG A 335 -7.49 4.07 6.36
N ALA A 336 -7.61 5.39 6.24
CA ALA A 336 -8.36 6.03 5.17
C ALA A 336 -7.62 6.04 3.82
N THR A 337 -6.28 6.13 3.83
CA THR A 337 -5.50 6.31 2.59
C THR A 337 -4.59 5.14 2.23
N ILE A 338 -4.21 5.07 0.95
CA ILE A 338 -3.09 4.24 0.45
C ILE A 338 -1.86 5.09 0.12
N LEU A 339 -1.95 6.42 0.24
CA LEU A 339 -0.85 7.33 -0.02
C LEU A 339 0.17 7.26 1.12
N PRO A 340 1.46 7.48 0.84
CA PRO A 340 2.46 7.67 1.88
C PRO A 340 2.09 8.87 2.77
N ILE A 341 2.30 8.72 4.07
CA ILE A 341 2.00 9.76 5.06
C ILE A 341 3.29 10.52 5.42
N ILE A 342 3.20 11.84 5.39
CA ILE A 342 4.21 12.77 5.89
C ILE A 342 3.70 13.29 7.22
N LEU A 343 4.30 12.85 8.33
CA LEU A 343 3.93 13.34 9.66
C LEU A 343 4.79 14.56 10.01
N ASP A 344 4.14 15.69 10.26
CA ASP A 344 4.79 16.98 10.49
C ASP A 344 4.60 17.45 11.94
N PRO A 345 5.62 17.26 12.81
CA PRO A 345 5.57 17.66 14.21
C PRO A 345 5.57 19.18 14.46
N CYS A 346 5.67 20.01 13.41
CA CYS A 346 5.63 21.48 13.42
C CYS A 346 6.32 22.19 14.60
N ASN A 347 7.52 22.71 14.39
CA ASN A 347 8.20 23.55 15.38
C ASN A 347 7.68 25.00 15.35
N SER A 348 6.50 25.25 15.95
CA SER A 348 5.84 26.58 15.93
C SER A 348 6.47 27.61 16.89
N LYS A 349 7.14 27.15 17.94
CA LYS A 349 7.83 27.98 18.94
C LYS A 349 9.30 27.60 18.92
N ARG A 350 10.11 28.31 18.12
CA ARG A 350 11.58 28.14 17.93
C ARG A 350 12.42 28.12 19.24
N HIS A 351 11.79 28.18 20.42
CA HIS A 351 12.41 28.36 21.73
C HIS A 351 12.18 27.21 22.75
N ASP A 352 11.29 26.23 22.51
CA ASP A 352 11.04 25.14 23.46
C ASP A 352 11.48 23.78 22.90
N SER A 353 12.77 23.47 23.04
CA SER A 353 13.43 22.32 22.41
C SER A 353 12.93 20.96 22.91
N ASN A 354 12.44 20.87 24.16
CA ASN A 354 11.98 19.62 24.76
C ASN A 354 10.58 19.22 24.26
N ASP A 355 9.68 20.18 24.07
CA ASP A 355 8.32 19.90 23.56
C ASP A 355 8.39 19.34 22.14
N TYR A 356 9.25 19.91 21.29
CA TYR A 356 9.45 19.41 19.92
C TYR A 356 10.05 18.00 19.89
N LEU A 357 11.03 17.70 20.76
CA LEU A 357 11.64 16.37 20.88
C LEU A 357 10.61 15.31 21.26
N ASP A 358 9.71 15.62 22.18
CA ASP A 358 8.67 14.69 22.61
C ASP A 358 7.65 14.40 21.51
N VAL A 359 7.20 15.43 20.76
CA VAL A 359 6.32 15.23 19.59
C VAL A 359 7.03 14.45 18.49
N TRP A 360 8.30 14.78 18.23
CA TRP A 360 9.12 14.06 17.27
C TRP A 360 9.18 12.56 17.59
N ARG A 361 9.40 12.22 18.87
CA ARG A 361 9.44 10.83 19.33
C ARG A 361 8.12 10.11 19.08
N ILE A 362 6.98 10.67 19.48
CA ILE A 362 5.67 10.03 19.19
C ILE A 362 5.45 9.88 17.68
N CYS A 363 5.79 10.89 16.88
CA CYS A 363 5.67 10.82 15.44
C CYS A 363 6.48 9.67 14.83
N CYS A 364 7.72 9.46 15.27
CA CYS A 364 8.57 8.38 14.77
C CYS A 364 8.07 6.99 15.20
N ARG A 365 7.52 6.86 16.42
CA ARG A 365 6.98 5.60 16.96
C ARG A 365 5.77 5.08 16.19
N LEU A 366 5.01 5.97 15.55
CA LEU A 366 3.88 5.62 14.69
C LEU A 366 4.31 5.02 13.34
N ALA A 367 5.62 5.05 13.07
CA ALA A 367 6.24 4.54 11.85
C ALA A 367 5.60 5.05 10.55
N PRO A 368 5.51 6.39 10.32
CA PRO A 368 5.10 6.92 9.03
C PRO A 368 6.11 6.61 7.92
N GLU A 369 5.72 6.79 6.67
CA GLU A 369 6.66 6.75 5.55
C GLU A 369 7.68 7.88 5.68
N TYR A 370 7.23 9.10 5.97
CA TYR A 370 8.06 10.29 6.10
C TYR A 370 7.77 11.08 7.38
N VAL A 371 8.80 11.71 7.95
CA VAL A 371 8.69 12.73 9.01
C VAL A 371 9.40 14.00 8.55
N THR A 372 8.83 15.17 8.81
CA THR A 372 9.51 16.44 8.51
C THR A 372 10.38 16.90 9.68
N LEU A 373 11.63 17.22 9.38
CA LEU A 373 12.60 17.77 10.33
C LEU A 373 12.78 19.26 10.06
N ASP A 374 12.51 20.12 11.03
CA ASP A 374 12.82 21.54 10.88
C ASP A 374 14.34 21.74 10.99
N LEU A 375 14.97 22.18 9.89
CA LEU A 375 16.42 22.36 9.78
C LEU A 375 16.95 23.49 10.67
N ASP A 376 16.08 24.38 11.15
CA ASP A 376 16.45 25.41 12.13
C ASP A 376 16.63 24.82 13.55
N THR A 377 16.24 23.56 13.78
CA THR A 377 16.25 22.95 15.11
C THR A 377 17.68 22.67 15.60
N PRO A 378 18.07 23.12 16.80
CA PRO A 378 19.37 22.77 17.37
C PRO A 378 19.46 21.26 17.67
N ASN A 379 20.67 20.69 17.57
CA ASN A 379 20.93 19.28 17.89
C ASN A 379 20.09 18.26 17.09
N ALA A 380 19.82 18.52 15.81
CA ALA A 380 19.06 17.63 14.92
C ALA A 380 19.55 16.16 14.94
N ASN A 381 20.85 15.91 15.14
CA ASN A 381 21.41 14.56 15.27
C ASN A 381 20.77 13.74 16.41
N GLN A 382 20.38 14.38 17.52
CA GLN A 382 19.70 13.70 18.63
C GLN A 382 18.29 13.22 18.23
N LEU A 383 17.60 13.99 17.39
CA LEU A 383 16.29 13.61 16.84
C LEU A 383 16.44 12.43 15.87
N LEU A 384 17.46 12.47 15.01
CA LEU A 384 17.71 11.41 14.04
C LEU A 384 17.98 10.04 14.71
N ALA A 385 18.54 10.03 15.92
CA ALA A 385 18.70 8.80 16.70
C ALA A 385 17.37 8.09 17.04
N THR A 386 16.23 8.81 17.00
CA THR A 386 14.91 8.26 17.28
C THR A 386 14.02 8.11 16.04
N LYS A 387 14.55 8.33 14.83
CA LYS A 387 13.75 8.33 13.58
C LYS A 387 13.11 6.98 13.23
N CYS A 388 13.52 5.90 13.90
CA CYS A 388 13.12 4.54 13.59
C CYS A 388 13.37 4.25 12.10
N ASN A 389 12.41 3.63 11.40
CA ASN A 389 12.54 3.35 9.98
C ASN A 389 12.13 4.54 9.08
N SER A 390 11.58 5.63 9.62
CA SER A 390 11.04 6.78 8.87
C SER A 390 12.09 7.46 8.00
N SER A 391 11.69 7.87 6.79
CA SER A 391 12.48 8.77 5.94
C SER A 391 12.26 10.22 6.37
N ILE A 392 13.28 11.05 6.20
CA ILE A 392 13.29 12.42 6.68
C ILE A 392 13.23 13.42 5.52
N ILE A 393 12.31 14.37 5.64
CA ILE A 393 12.24 15.54 4.76
C ILE A 393 12.69 16.75 5.58
N GLY A 394 13.86 17.30 5.25
CA GLY A 394 14.35 18.53 5.87
C GLY A 394 13.53 19.72 5.41
N LEU A 395 12.96 20.49 6.34
CA LEU A 395 12.11 21.64 6.09
C LEU A 395 12.79 22.90 6.61
N SER A 396 12.84 23.96 5.79
CA SER A 396 13.31 25.28 6.24
C SER A 396 12.55 26.39 5.54
N HIS A 397 12.36 27.50 6.26
CA HIS A 397 12.06 28.77 5.61
C HIS A 397 13.38 29.45 5.20
N VAL A 398 13.37 30.14 4.07
CA VAL A 398 14.50 30.89 3.51
C VAL A 398 14.05 32.31 3.28
N ASP A 399 14.78 33.28 3.82
CA ASP A 399 14.45 34.70 3.75
C ASP A 399 14.73 35.30 2.36
N SER A 400 15.77 34.80 1.69
CA SER A 400 16.17 35.18 0.33
C SER A 400 16.87 34.04 -0.40
N TRP A 401 16.64 33.94 -1.71
CA TRP A 401 17.31 32.96 -2.57
C TRP A 401 18.70 33.43 -3.04
N GLU A 402 19.10 34.66 -2.74
CA GLU A 402 20.33 35.29 -3.26
C GLU A 402 21.50 35.25 -2.26
N ASN A 403 21.22 35.11 -0.97
CA ASN A 403 22.21 35.29 0.10
C ASN A 403 22.96 33.99 0.49
N GLY A 404 22.82 32.91 -0.29
CA GLY A 404 23.45 31.62 0.00
C GLY A 404 22.78 30.78 1.11
N GLN A 405 21.72 31.29 1.76
CA GLN A 405 21.02 30.57 2.83
C GLN A 405 20.40 29.26 2.32
N ALA A 406 19.85 29.26 1.11
CA ALA A 406 19.26 28.07 0.51
C ALA A 406 20.30 26.95 0.30
N GLU A 407 21.50 27.30 -0.19
CA GLU A 407 22.63 26.38 -0.34
C GLU A 407 23.09 25.81 1.00
N GLU A 408 23.17 26.64 2.05
CA GLU A 408 23.52 26.19 3.39
C GLU A 408 22.50 25.17 3.91
N ARG A 409 21.20 25.48 3.81
CA ARG A 409 20.12 24.57 4.24
C ARG A 409 20.10 23.27 3.45
N HIS A 410 20.37 23.33 2.14
CA HIS A 410 20.46 22.12 1.32
C HIS A 410 21.64 21.24 1.71
N ARG A 411 22.81 21.83 2.01
CA ARG A 411 23.98 21.10 2.53
C ARG A 411 23.72 20.51 3.92
N GLN A 412 23.03 21.26 4.78
CA GLN A 412 22.62 20.80 6.10
C GLN A 412 21.67 19.60 6.01
N ALA A 413 20.69 19.62 5.09
CA ALA A 413 19.82 18.47 4.86
C ALA A 413 20.62 17.24 4.39
N ALA A 414 21.63 17.45 3.53
CA ALA A 414 22.51 16.36 3.08
C ALA A 414 23.35 15.78 4.21
N SER A 415 23.94 16.61 5.08
CA SER A 415 24.76 16.15 6.20
C SER A 415 23.95 15.39 7.27
N LEU A 416 22.67 15.71 7.38
CA LEU A 416 21.70 15.03 8.25
C LEU A 416 21.13 13.74 7.61
N GLY A 417 21.51 13.41 6.38
CA GLY A 417 21.04 12.21 5.68
C GLY A 417 19.56 12.25 5.31
N CYS A 418 18.98 13.45 5.15
CA CYS A 418 17.60 13.60 4.68
C CYS A 418 17.47 13.05 3.24
N GLU A 419 16.35 12.39 2.93
CA GLU A 419 16.04 11.95 1.57
C GLU A 419 15.53 13.10 0.69
N GLY A 420 14.94 14.12 1.30
CA GLY A 420 14.45 15.32 0.64
C GLY A 420 14.70 16.59 1.43
N ALA A 421 14.78 17.72 0.74
CA ALA A 421 14.84 19.06 1.28
C ALA A 421 13.70 19.90 0.70
N LEU A 422 12.85 20.43 1.57
CA LEU A 422 11.74 21.31 1.25
C LEU A 422 12.06 22.71 1.79
N LEU A 423 12.46 23.62 0.90
CA LEU A 423 12.82 24.99 1.26
C LEU A 423 11.76 25.95 0.70
N VAL A 424 11.23 26.82 1.55
CA VAL A 424 10.15 27.74 1.15
C VAL A 424 10.51 29.17 1.52
N SER A 425 10.14 30.13 0.68
CA SER A 425 10.28 31.55 0.96
C SER A 425 8.93 32.24 0.83
N SER A 426 8.74 33.36 1.52
CA SER A 426 7.52 34.15 1.42
C SER A 426 7.64 35.10 0.22
N SER A 427 6.70 35.07 -0.73
CA SER A 427 6.77 35.97 -1.89
C SER A 427 6.71 37.43 -1.46
N LYS A 428 7.65 38.25 -1.94
CA LYS A 428 7.63 39.71 -1.77
C LYS A 428 7.10 40.37 -3.05
N PRO A 429 6.24 41.40 -2.98
CA PRO A 429 5.63 42.04 -4.16
C PRO A 429 6.66 42.61 -5.16
N GLU A 430 7.83 43.01 -4.67
CA GLU A 430 8.92 43.62 -5.44
C GLU A 430 9.78 42.60 -6.22
N HIS A 431 9.67 41.31 -5.92
CA HIS A 431 10.39 40.23 -6.58
C HIS A 431 9.42 39.38 -7.41
N THR A 432 8.96 39.92 -8.54
CA THR A 432 8.02 39.25 -9.47
C THR A 432 8.67 38.19 -10.35
N LEU A 433 10.00 38.14 -10.41
CA LEU A 433 10.74 37.20 -11.25
C LEU A 433 11.51 36.23 -10.35
N ASP A 434 11.11 34.95 -10.37
CA ASP A 434 11.71 33.83 -9.62
C ASP A 434 13.16 33.48 -10.05
N HIS A 435 13.91 34.40 -10.67
CA HIS A 435 15.23 34.15 -11.26
C HIS A 435 16.27 33.60 -10.27
N ALA A 436 16.32 34.16 -9.05
CA ALA A 436 17.25 33.70 -8.02
C ALA A 436 16.94 32.26 -7.57
N LEU A 437 15.64 31.95 -7.44
CA LEU A 437 15.17 30.60 -7.13
C LEU A 437 15.50 29.61 -8.26
N GLU A 438 15.26 29.97 -9.52
CA GLU A 438 15.61 29.12 -10.66
C GLU A 438 17.13 28.92 -10.78
N SER A 439 17.91 29.96 -10.51
CA SER A 439 19.37 29.87 -10.47
C SER A 439 19.85 28.90 -9.39
N PHE A 440 19.23 28.93 -8.20
CA PHE A 440 19.50 27.97 -7.13
C PHE A 440 19.11 26.54 -7.54
N ARG A 441 17.91 26.33 -8.11
CA ARG A 441 17.45 25.03 -8.61
C ARG A 441 18.45 24.43 -9.61
N TYR A 442 18.92 25.24 -10.56
CA TYR A 442 19.91 24.83 -11.54
C TYR A 442 21.23 24.39 -10.91
N ARG A 443 21.77 25.18 -9.97
CA ARG A 443 23.01 24.83 -9.24
C ARG A 443 22.86 23.52 -8.46
N ALA A 444 21.77 23.37 -7.71
CA ALA A 444 21.50 22.17 -6.93
C ALA A 444 21.32 20.92 -7.82
N GLN A 445 20.67 21.06 -8.97
CA GLN A 445 20.52 19.97 -9.94
C GLN A 445 21.87 19.52 -10.52
N LYS A 446 22.75 20.46 -10.85
CA LYS A 446 24.11 20.16 -11.33
C LYS A 446 24.92 19.41 -10.27
N GLN A 447 24.78 19.78 -9.00
CA GLN A 447 25.44 19.09 -7.90
C GLN A 447 24.93 17.65 -7.71
N LYS A 448 23.62 17.42 -7.86
CA LYS A 448 23.04 16.07 -7.80
C LYS A 448 23.55 15.14 -8.91
N GLN A 449 23.90 15.69 -10.08
CA GLN A 449 24.49 14.90 -11.17
C GLN A 449 25.93 14.43 -10.86
N THR A 450 26.65 15.13 -9.98
CA THR A 450 28.03 14.80 -9.61
C THR A 450 28.15 14.08 -8.27
N GLN A 451 27.14 14.19 -7.39
CA GLN A 451 27.12 13.59 -6.06
C GLN A 451 25.81 12.83 -5.82
N ALA A 452 25.90 11.50 -5.68
CA ALA A 452 24.73 10.64 -5.50
C ALA A 452 24.01 10.83 -4.14
N SER A 453 24.67 11.42 -3.14
CA SER A 453 24.14 11.60 -1.77
C SER A 453 23.37 12.91 -1.55
N VAL A 454 23.02 13.64 -2.60
CA VAL A 454 22.34 14.94 -2.50
C VAL A 454 20.82 14.74 -2.35
N PRO A 455 20.18 15.31 -1.31
CA PRO A 455 18.74 15.17 -1.08
C PRO A 455 17.94 15.75 -2.25
N ALA A 456 16.79 15.13 -2.54
CA ALA A 456 15.88 15.65 -3.54
C ALA A 456 15.31 17.02 -3.13
N LEU A 457 15.38 17.98 -4.05
CA LEU A 457 15.05 19.36 -3.74
C LEU A 457 13.61 19.70 -4.11
N SER A 458 12.90 20.34 -3.18
CA SER A 458 11.57 20.92 -3.38
C SER A 458 11.63 22.37 -2.92
N THR A 459 11.38 23.31 -3.82
CA THR A 459 11.53 24.74 -3.52
C THR A 459 10.42 25.55 -4.13
N TYR A 460 9.88 26.54 -3.42
CA TYR A 460 8.92 27.48 -3.99
C TYR A 460 8.70 28.69 -3.08
N ASN A 461 8.20 29.76 -3.69
CA ASN A 461 7.68 30.94 -3.00
C ASN A 461 6.22 30.71 -2.62
N THR A 462 5.84 30.98 -1.37
CA THR A 462 4.44 30.92 -0.91
C THR A 462 3.71 32.22 -1.25
N GLY A 463 2.38 32.22 -1.20
CA GLY A 463 1.56 33.38 -1.56
C GLY A 463 1.21 33.46 -3.05
N VAL A 464 0.39 34.46 -3.41
CA VAL A 464 -0.17 34.60 -4.77
C VAL A 464 0.92 34.90 -5.79
N SER A 465 1.87 35.78 -5.47
CA SER A 465 2.98 36.13 -6.36
C SER A 465 3.96 34.96 -6.56
N GLY A 466 4.01 34.00 -5.64
CA GLY A 466 4.86 32.82 -5.73
C GLY A 466 4.27 31.66 -6.56
N ARG A 467 3.04 31.78 -7.09
CA ARG A 467 2.34 30.68 -7.78
C ARG A 467 3.14 30.06 -8.93
N PHE A 468 3.92 30.85 -9.66
CA PHE A 468 4.75 30.34 -10.75
C PHE A 468 5.75 29.29 -10.22
N SER A 469 6.60 29.66 -9.27
CA SER A 469 7.51 28.71 -8.62
C SER A 469 6.82 27.49 -7.98
N GLN A 470 5.59 27.63 -7.49
CA GLN A 470 4.84 26.55 -6.85
C GLN A 470 4.51 25.43 -7.84
N PHE A 471 3.88 25.74 -8.98
CA PHE A 471 3.50 24.70 -9.93
C PHE A 471 4.68 24.21 -10.77
N THR A 472 5.72 25.04 -10.99
CA THR A 472 6.95 24.62 -11.68
C THR A 472 7.90 23.81 -10.80
N ASN A 473 7.62 23.71 -9.49
CA ASN A 473 8.40 22.88 -8.58
C ASN A 473 8.39 21.42 -9.02
N GLY A 474 9.57 20.93 -9.42
CA GLY A 474 9.75 19.54 -9.82
C GLY A 474 9.64 18.54 -8.66
N GLY A 475 9.76 18.99 -7.40
CA GLY A 475 9.72 18.14 -6.21
C GLY A 475 8.32 17.96 -5.60
N VAL A 476 8.28 17.84 -4.28
CA VAL A 476 7.05 17.77 -3.48
C VAL A 476 6.53 19.17 -3.25
N LEU A 477 5.31 19.47 -3.68
CA LEU A 477 4.59 20.70 -3.39
C LEU A 477 3.57 20.43 -2.27
N LEU A 478 3.63 21.23 -1.20
CA LEU A 478 2.59 21.18 -0.17
C LEU A 478 1.34 21.90 -0.69
N VAL A 479 0.25 21.15 -0.82
CA VAL A 479 -1.03 21.64 -1.34
C VAL A 479 -2.11 21.63 -0.27
N ARG A 480 -3.09 22.49 -0.47
CA ARG A 480 -4.33 22.56 0.31
C ARG A 480 -5.25 21.39 -0.06
N GLY A 481 -5.98 20.86 0.93
CA GLY A 481 -7.07 19.91 0.69
C GLY A 481 -8.25 20.53 -0.06
N ALA A 482 -8.90 19.75 -0.92
CA ALA A 482 -10.12 20.18 -1.59
C ALA A 482 -11.20 20.58 -0.55
N GLY A 483 -11.96 21.65 -0.82
CA GLY A 483 -13.01 22.14 0.08
C GLY A 483 -12.56 23.06 1.23
N VAL A 484 -11.27 23.15 1.55
CA VAL A 484 -10.78 24.13 2.54
C VAL A 484 -10.75 25.52 1.93
N HIS A 485 -11.46 26.49 2.50
CA HIS A 485 -11.43 27.88 2.00
C HIS A 485 -10.05 28.53 2.25
N PRO A 486 -9.60 29.43 1.37
CA PRO A 486 -8.33 30.13 1.53
C PRO A 486 -8.20 30.97 2.83
N GLY A 487 -9.30 31.22 3.55
CA GLY A 487 -9.37 32.20 4.65
C GLY A 487 -9.07 31.71 6.06
N GLY A 488 -8.69 30.44 6.27
CA GLY A 488 -8.19 29.97 7.59
C GLY A 488 -6.72 30.35 7.81
N SER A 489 -6.23 30.28 9.05
CA SER A 489 -4.81 30.43 9.43
C SER A 489 -3.92 29.50 8.58
N GLN A 490 -3.54 29.95 7.38
CA GLN A 490 -2.71 29.18 6.48
C GLN A 490 -1.30 29.15 7.07
N SER A 491 -0.75 27.94 7.22
CA SER A 491 0.67 27.77 7.44
C SER A 491 1.44 28.60 6.41
N THR A 492 2.38 29.42 6.87
CA THR A 492 3.30 30.24 6.03
C THR A 492 4.08 29.43 4.99
N ARG A 493 4.03 28.09 5.07
CA ARG A 493 4.76 27.12 4.24
C ARG A 493 3.89 26.40 3.18
N CYS A 494 2.56 26.59 3.17
CA CYS A 494 1.66 25.98 2.18
C CYS A 494 1.50 26.86 0.93
N SER A 495 1.37 26.26 -0.26
CA SER A 495 1.23 26.98 -1.54
C SER A 495 -0.11 27.71 -1.71
N GLY A 496 -1.15 27.29 -0.99
CA GLY A 496 -2.53 27.76 -1.18
C GLY A 496 -3.26 27.15 -2.40
N LEU A 497 -2.53 26.47 -3.29
CA LEU A 497 -3.06 25.71 -4.42
C LEU A 497 -3.61 24.36 -3.97
N THR A 498 -4.63 23.85 -4.65
CA THR A 498 -4.96 22.41 -4.60
C THR A 498 -4.08 21.62 -5.57
N ALA A 499 -4.05 20.29 -5.42
CA ALA A 499 -3.43 19.41 -6.41
C ALA A 499 -4.03 19.61 -7.83
N GLN A 500 -5.34 19.87 -7.90
CA GLN A 500 -6.03 20.13 -9.17
C GLN A 500 -5.58 21.47 -9.78
N ASP A 501 -5.46 22.54 -8.99
CA ASP A 501 -4.99 23.85 -9.46
C ASP A 501 -3.56 23.75 -10.01
N ALA A 502 -2.67 23.06 -9.28
CA ALA A 502 -1.29 22.85 -9.70
C ALA A 502 -1.23 22.02 -11.00
N THR A 503 -2.06 21.00 -11.14
CA THR A 503 -2.12 20.18 -12.36
C THR A 503 -2.65 21.01 -13.55
N LYS A 504 -3.73 21.77 -13.37
CA LYS A 504 -4.27 22.67 -14.40
C LYS A 504 -3.21 23.67 -14.87
N ALA A 505 -2.46 24.26 -13.95
CA ALA A 505 -1.39 25.20 -14.26
C ALA A 505 -0.30 24.57 -15.14
N LEU A 506 0.05 23.29 -14.94
CA LEU A 506 1.02 22.58 -15.79
C LEU A 506 0.54 22.42 -17.25
N PHE A 507 -0.75 22.18 -17.46
CA PHE A 507 -1.33 22.11 -18.82
C PHE A 507 -1.48 23.51 -19.43
N SER A 508 -1.97 24.49 -18.65
CA SER A 508 -2.14 25.87 -19.12
C SER A 508 -0.80 26.57 -19.42
N SER A 509 0.30 26.11 -18.82
CA SER A 509 1.66 26.60 -19.10
C SER A 509 2.41 25.79 -20.17
N PHE A 510 1.73 24.84 -20.84
CA PHE A 510 2.31 23.99 -21.89
C PHE A 510 3.48 23.10 -21.42
N ILE A 511 3.70 22.95 -20.12
CA ILE A 511 4.64 21.96 -19.56
C ILE A 511 4.12 20.55 -19.82
N TYR A 512 2.81 20.36 -19.67
CA TYR A 512 2.08 19.18 -20.10
C TYR A 512 1.18 19.49 -21.28
N SER A 513 0.87 18.46 -22.07
CA SER A 513 0.07 18.55 -23.29
C SER A 513 -1.22 17.74 -23.13
N PRO A 514 -2.38 18.24 -23.59
CA PRO A 514 -3.58 17.42 -23.76
C PRO A 514 -3.26 16.18 -24.61
N LEU A 515 -3.90 15.04 -24.31
CA LEU A 515 -3.64 13.75 -24.97
C LEU A 515 -4.96 13.03 -25.21
N ASN A 516 -4.97 12.19 -26.24
CA ASN A 516 -6.10 11.41 -26.68
C ASN A 516 -5.91 9.94 -26.30
N PHE A 517 -6.88 9.39 -25.59
CA PHE A 517 -6.94 8.00 -25.19
C PHE A 517 -8.17 7.33 -25.80
N CYS A 518 -8.13 6.01 -25.90
CA CYS A 518 -9.28 5.26 -26.38
C CYS A 518 -9.29 3.82 -25.88
N ILE A 519 -10.43 3.15 -26.03
CA ILE A 519 -10.54 1.70 -25.97
C ILE A 519 -10.77 1.14 -27.38
N VAL A 520 -9.96 0.13 -27.76
CA VAL A 520 -10.03 -0.57 -29.04
C VAL A 520 -10.50 -2.01 -28.84
N GLY A 521 -11.47 -2.43 -29.65
CA GLY A 521 -12.04 -3.78 -29.65
C GLY A 521 -12.93 -4.00 -30.87
N GLY A 522 -13.45 -5.21 -31.03
CA GLY A 522 -14.36 -5.54 -32.15
C GLY A 522 -15.67 -4.75 -32.06
N ASN A 523 -16.23 -4.65 -30.85
CA ASN A 523 -17.37 -3.80 -30.50
C ASN A 523 -17.12 -3.25 -29.09
N VAL A 524 -17.14 -1.93 -28.92
CA VAL A 524 -16.84 -1.26 -27.65
C VAL A 524 -17.82 -0.15 -27.27
N ASP A 525 -18.92 -0.01 -28.00
CA ASP A 525 -19.87 1.11 -27.80
C ASP A 525 -20.57 1.01 -26.44
N TYR A 526 -20.73 -0.21 -25.92
CA TYR A 526 -21.26 -0.48 -24.58
C TYR A 526 -20.26 -0.19 -23.44
N SER A 527 -18.99 0.12 -23.74
CA SER A 527 -17.94 0.25 -22.74
C SER A 527 -18.19 1.44 -21.80
N LEU A 528 -17.98 1.22 -20.51
CA LEU A 528 -18.01 2.28 -19.49
C LEU A 528 -16.61 2.88 -19.21
N SER A 529 -15.58 2.41 -19.93
CA SER A 529 -14.21 2.92 -19.79
C SER A 529 -14.09 4.43 -20.08
N PRO A 530 -14.77 5.00 -21.10
CA PRO A 530 -14.77 6.45 -21.32
C PRO A 530 -15.26 7.24 -20.11
N THR A 531 -16.35 6.81 -19.49
CA THR A 531 -16.90 7.44 -18.28
C THR A 531 -15.90 7.40 -17.12
N LEU A 532 -15.26 6.24 -16.89
CA LEU A 532 -14.24 6.08 -15.85
C LEU A 532 -13.07 7.06 -16.05
N HIS A 533 -12.46 7.04 -17.23
CA HIS A 533 -11.24 7.81 -17.50
C HIS A 533 -11.51 9.32 -17.62
N ASN A 534 -12.57 9.74 -18.33
CA ASN A 534 -12.88 11.17 -18.48
C ASN A 534 -13.21 11.82 -17.13
N THR A 535 -13.93 11.10 -16.26
CA THR A 535 -14.20 11.58 -14.90
C THR A 535 -12.94 11.72 -14.07
N ALA A 536 -12.01 10.78 -14.19
CA ALA A 536 -10.72 10.86 -13.53
C ALA A 536 -9.88 12.05 -14.03
N TYR A 537 -9.84 12.26 -15.35
CA TYR A 537 -9.15 13.41 -15.95
C TYR A 537 -9.73 14.73 -15.46
N ALA A 538 -11.06 14.87 -15.47
CA ALA A 538 -11.75 16.05 -14.97
C ALA A 538 -11.46 16.30 -13.47
N ALA A 539 -11.53 15.26 -12.64
CA ALA A 539 -11.25 15.35 -11.21
C ALA A 539 -9.81 15.83 -10.93
N LEU A 540 -8.83 15.40 -11.73
CA LEU A 540 -7.43 15.81 -11.59
C LEU A 540 -7.09 17.10 -12.36
N GLY A 541 -8.04 17.70 -13.07
CA GLY A 541 -7.81 18.93 -13.83
C GLY A 541 -6.96 18.71 -15.10
N MET A 542 -7.02 17.50 -15.67
CA MET A 542 -6.35 17.13 -16.90
C MET A 542 -7.29 17.33 -18.11
N PRO A 543 -6.87 18.01 -19.18
CA PRO A 543 -7.65 18.20 -20.40
C PRO A 543 -7.53 17.02 -21.38
N HIS A 544 -7.34 15.80 -20.87
CA HIS A 544 -7.28 14.59 -21.70
C HIS A 544 -8.67 14.15 -22.16
N THR A 545 -8.72 13.38 -23.24
CA THR A 545 -9.96 12.78 -23.75
C THR A 545 -9.85 11.26 -23.80
N TYR A 546 -10.94 10.55 -23.50
CA TYR A 546 -11.05 9.10 -23.66
C TYR A 546 -12.28 8.76 -24.50
N THR A 547 -12.09 7.98 -25.57
CA THR A 547 -13.16 7.64 -26.54
C THR A 547 -13.25 6.14 -26.83
N THR A 548 -14.34 5.69 -27.44
CA THR A 548 -14.48 4.34 -27.99
C THR A 548 -13.99 4.28 -29.43
N ARG A 549 -13.35 3.17 -29.81
CA ARG A 549 -12.87 2.91 -31.17
C ARG A 549 -13.14 1.45 -31.54
N SER A 550 -14.34 1.17 -32.04
CA SER A 550 -14.69 -0.14 -32.61
C SER A 550 -13.93 -0.33 -33.93
N SER A 551 -13.26 -1.47 -34.10
CA SER A 551 -12.46 -1.78 -35.29
C SER A 551 -12.45 -3.27 -35.58
N SER A 552 -12.50 -3.63 -36.86
CA SER A 552 -12.38 -5.01 -37.35
C SER A 552 -10.92 -5.50 -37.46
N SER A 553 -9.95 -4.60 -37.32
CA SER A 553 -8.51 -4.90 -37.40
C SER A 553 -7.72 -4.08 -36.36
N LEU A 554 -6.52 -4.57 -36.04
CA LEU A 554 -5.52 -3.87 -35.21
C LEU A 554 -4.66 -2.87 -35.99
N ASP A 555 -4.86 -2.72 -37.30
CA ASP A 555 -4.17 -1.71 -38.12
C ASP A 555 -4.39 -0.28 -37.60
N ILE A 556 -5.48 -0.05 -36.86
CA ILE A 556 -5.74 1.22 -36.15
C ILE A 556 -4.58 1.63 -35.24
N LEU A 557 -3.80 0.69 -34.68
CA LEU A 557 -2.63 1.01 -33.86
C LEU A 557 -1.52 1.68 -34.66
N SER A 558 -1.39 1.37 -35.96
CA SER A 558 -0.44 2.04 -36.84
C SER A 558 -0.84 3.51 -37.04
N THR A 559 -2.12 3.80 -37.20
CA THR A 559 -2.66 5.17 -37.29
C THR A 559 -2.49 5.92 -35.98
N LEU A 560 -2.81 5.30 -34.84
CA LEU A 560 -2.66 5.92 -33.52
C LEU A 560 -1.20 6.22 -33.19
N ARG A 561 -0.25 5.39 -33.65
CA ARG A 561 1.19 5.63 -33.49
C ARG A 561 1.67 6.88 -34.21
N LEU A 562 0.99 7.33 -35.26
CA LEU A 562 1.33 8.55 -36.01
C LEU A 562 0.82 9.83 -35.33
N ASP A 563 -0.16 9.75 -34.43
CA ASP A 563 -0.67 10.91 -33.70
C ASP A 563 0.27 11.27 -32.53
N PRO A 564 0.95 12.44 -32.54
CA PRO A 564 1.81 12.85 -31.44
C PRO A 564 1.06 13.05 -30.11
N HIS A 565 -0.26 13.23 -30.16
CA HIS A 565 -1.14 13.38 -29.00
C HIS A 565 -1.74 12.05 -28.53
N PHE A 566 -1.43 10.92 -29.16
CA PHE A 566 -1.88 9.63 -28.66
C PHE A 566 -1.26 9.35 -27.28
N GLY A 567 -2.13 9.19 -26.27
CA GLY A 567 -1.73 8.99 -24.87
C GLY A 567 -1.62 7.52 -24.47
N GLY A 568 -2.33 6.63 -25.19
CA GLY A 568 -2.42 5.21 -24.90
C GLY A 568 -3.81 4.66 -25.20
N THR A 569 -3.93 3.34 -25.26
CA THR A 569 -5.22 2.68 -25.50
C THR A 569 -5.40 1.45 -24.65
N ALA A 570 -6.65 1.21 -24.22
CA ALA A 570 -7.05 -0.08 -23.69
C ALA A 570 -7.42 -1.03 -24.85
N ILE A 571 -7.03 -2.28 -24.74
CA ILE A 571 -7.38 -3.33 -25.71
C ILE A 571 -8.38 -4.27 -25.06
N THR A 572 -9.50 -4.52 -25.73
CA THR A 572 -10.50 -5.49 -25.29
C THR A 572 -10.71 -6.59 -26.35
N GLN A 573 -11.71 -7.45 -26.12
CA GLN A 573 -12.03 -8.55 -27.02
C GLN A 573 -12.24 -8.07 -28.48
N PRO A 574 -11.82 -8.86 -29.47
CA PRO A 574 -11.12 -10.15 -29.37
C PRO A 574 -9.58 -10.03 -29.33
N TYR A 575 -9.03 -8.82 -29.25
CA TYR A 575 -7.63 -8.56 -29.66
C TYR A 575 -6.55 -8.70 -28.58
N LYS A 576 -6.91 -9.04 -27.33
CA LYS A 576 -5.95 -9.06 -26.21
C LYS A 576 -4.73 -9.96 -26.43
N ILE A 577 -4.84 -11.00 -27.25
CA ILE A 577 -3.72 -11.89 -27.58
C ILE A 577 -3.01 -11.43 -28.86
N THR A 578 -3.77 -11.13 -29.92
CA THR A 578 -3.22 -10.80 -31.24
C THR A 578 -2.50 -9.46 -31.26
N VAL A 579 -2.87 -8.52 -30.37
CA VAL A 579 -2.22 -7.21 -30.29
C VAL A 579 -0.72 -7.28 -30.02
N ILE A 580 -0.24 -8.35 -29.38
CA ILE A 580 1.18 -8.53 -29.06
C ILE A 580 2.08 -8.40 -30.31
N GLN A 581 1.58 -8.81 -31.48
CA GLN A 581 2.34 -8.75 -32.74
C GLN A 581 2.57 -7.30 -33.24
N HIS A 582 1.83 -6.33 -32.71
CA HIS A 582 1.92 -4.91 -33.08
C HIS A 582 2.71 -4.07 -32.07
N LEU A 583 3.32 -4.70 -31.06
CA LEU A 583 4.00 -4.02 -29.95
C LEU A 583 5.50 -4.25 -30.02
N ASP A 584 6.27 -3.21 -29.71
CA ASP A 584 7.73 -3.25 -29.73
C ASP A 584 8.31 -3.82 -28.42
N SER A 585 7.53 -3.80 -27.33
CA SER A 585 7.94 -4.36 -26.02
C SER A 585 6.73 -4.76 -25.16
N LEU A 586 6.96 -5.62 -24.17
CA LEU A 586 5.96 -6.07 -23.19
C LEU A 586 6.49 -5.89 -21.77
N SER A 587 5.59 -5.63 -20.83
CA SER A 587 5.91 -5.73 -19.40
C SER A 587 6.23 -7.18 -19.03
N PRO A 588 6.98 -7.44 -17.94
CA PRO A 588 7.22 -8.79 -17.44
C PRO A 588 5.92 -9.56 -17.17
N HIS A 589 4.89 -8.85 -16.69
CA HIS A 589 3.58 -9.43 -16.42
C HIS A 589 2.85 -9.82 -17.71
N ALA A 590 2.76 -8.91 -18.69
CA ALA A 590 2.10 -9.18 -19.96
C ALA A 590 2.80 -10.30 -20.77
N SER A 591 4.13 -10.38 -20.67
CA SER A 591 4.94 -11.45 -21.28
C SER A 591 4.56 -12.84 -20.74
N VAL A 592 4.45 -12.99 -19.41
CA VAL A 592 4.03 -14.26 -18.78
C VAL A 592 2.56 -14.55 -19.09
N ILE A 593 1.69 -13.54 -18.97
CA ILE A 593 0.24 -13.69 -19.22
C ILE A 593 -0.04 -14.06 -20.68
N ARG A 594 0.77 -13.57 -21.63
CA ARG A 594 0.53 -13.65 -23.08
C ARG A 594 -0.80 -13.04 -23.49
N ALA A 595 -1.14 -11.93 -22.86
CA ALA A 595 -2.26 -11.08 -23.24
C ALA A 595 -2.01 -9.64 -22.78
N VAL A 596 -2.41 -8.68 -23.59
CA VAL A 596 -2.26 -7.24 -23.35
C VAL A 596 -3.63 -6.59 -23.37
N ASN A 597 -3.95 -5.79 -22.36
CA ASN A 597 -5.15 -4.95 -22.35
C ASN A 597 -4.79 -3.45 -22.25
N THR A 598 -3.50 -3.09 -22.18
CA THR A 598 -3.04 -1.71 -22.04
C THR A 598 -1.85 -1.47 -22.96
N VAL A 599 -1.97 -0.51 -23.86
CA VAL A 599 -0.90 -0.13 -24.79
C VAL A 599 -0.47 1.31 -24.50
N LEU A 600 0.83 1.48 -24.28
CA LEU A 600 1.44 2.75 -23.91
C LEU A 600 2.38 3.22 -25.04
N PRO A 601 2.26 4.47 -25.51
CA PRO A 601 3.25 5.05 -26.39
C PRO A 601 4.52 5.38 -25.59
N LEU A 602 5.66 5.08 -26.19
CA LEU A 602 6.98 5.46 -25.72
C LEU A 602 7.53 6.54 -26.65
N ARG A 603 8.05 7.62 -26.06
CA ARG A 603 8.60 8.77 -26.80
C ARG A 603 10.12 8.86 -26.70
N SER A 604 10.77 7.95 -25.97
CA SER A 604 12.23 7.87 -25.86
C SER A 604 12.69 6.43 -26.06
N PRO A 605 13.44 6.12 -27.13
CA PRO A 605 13.83 4.76 -27.48
C PRO A 605 15.09 4.28 -26.74
N SER A 606 15.80 5.17 -26.04
CA SER A 606 17.17 4.94 -25.56
C SER A 606 17.33 3.86 -24.48
N LYS A 607 16.23 3.23 -24.04
CA LYS A 607 16.24 2.21 -22.97
C LYS A 607 15.48 0.91 -23.31
N LEU A 608 15.05 0.68 -24.55
CA LEU A 608 14.54 -0.66 -24.90
C LEU A 608 15.72 -1.65 -25.04
N PRO A 609 15.64 -2.88 -24.48
CA PRO A 609 14.49 -3.50 -23.82
C PRO A 609 14.42 -3.30 -22.29
N THR A 610 15.40 -2.62 -21.68
CA THR A 610 15.54 -2.41 -20.23
C THR A 610 14.73 -1.23 -19.70
N LEU A 611 13.43 -1.17 -20.01
CA LEU A 611 12.54 -0.14 -19.46
C LEU A 611 12.28 -0.39 -17.98
N THR A 612 12.45 0.64 -17.15
CA THR A 612 12.02 0.61 -15.74
C THR A 612 10.62 1.21 -15.60
N ASP A 613 9.91 0.88 -14.52
CA ASP A 613 8.61 1.50 -14.20
C ASP A 613 8.71 3.03 -14.11
N LEU A 614 9.86 3.55 -13.65
CA LEU A 614 10.13 4.98 -13.59
C LEU A 614 10.25 5.61 -14.98
N ASP A 615 10.87 4.90 -15.93
CA ASP A 615 10.96 5.37 -17.32
C ASP A 615 9.57 5.45 -17.96
N ILE A 616 8.70 4.49 -17.67
CA ILE A 616 7.32 4.49 -18.15
C ILE A 616 6.55 5.69 -17.57
N VAL A 617 6.69 5.98 -16.28
CA VAL A 617 5.89 7.01 -15.58
C VAL A 617 6.37 8.44 -15.89
N THR A 618 7.68 8.66 -16.03
CA THR A 618 8.26 10.03 -16.13
C THR A 618 7.97 10.75 -17.45
N THR A 619 7.61 10.02 -18.51
CA THR A 619 7.34 10.61 -19.84
C THR A 619 5.85 10.83 -20.13
N ARG A 620 4.97 10.68 -19.13
CA ARG A 620 3.52 10.85 -19.32
C ARG A 620 3.12 12.33 -19.42
N ASN A 621 1.91 12.57 -19.94
CA ASN A 621 1.32 13.90 -20.15
C ASN A 621 2.11 14.84 -21.08
N ARG A 622 2.93 14.29 -21.98
CA ARG A 622 3.68 15.05 -22.99
C ARG A 622 3.33 14.52 -24.38
N SER A 623 3.04 15.41 -25.31
CA SER A 623 2.91 15.05 -26.73
C SER A 623 4.27 14.98 -27.40
N GLY A 624 4.31 14.39 -28.59
CA GLY A 624 5.53 14.25 -29.38
C GLY A 624 5.60 12.91 -30.11
N PRO A 625 6.60 12.74 -30.98
CA PRO A 625 6.72 11.56 -31.82
C PRO A 625 6.85 10.28 -30.98
N ILE A 626 6.11 9.26 -31.39
CA ILE A 626 6.10 7.96 -30.73
C ILE A 626 7.15 7.07 -31.39
N THR A 627 8.11 6.60 -30.60
CA THR A 627 9.21 5.77 -31.07
C THR A 627 8.92 4.28 -30.93
N ALA A 628 8.12 3.88 -29.94
CA ALA A 628 7.74 2.49 -29.71
C ALA A 628 6.38 2.37 -28.98
N LEU A 629 5.74 1.21 -29.07
CA LEU A 629 4.56 0.82 -28.32
C LEU A 629 4.91 -0.26 -27.29
N HIS A 630 4.46 -0.06 -26.06
CA HIS A 630 4.66 -0.98 -24.94
C HIS A 630 3.33 -1.60 -24.50
N GLY A 631 3.29 -2.92 -24.35
CA GLY A 631 2.13 -3.66 -23.88
C GLY A 631 2.20 -4.05 -22.42
N ASP A 632 1.13 -3.78 -21.68
CA ASP A 632 0.94 -4.24 -20.31
C ASP A 632 -0.43 -4.92 -20.12
N ASN A 633 -0.61 -5.57 -18.97
CA ASN A 633 -1.86 -6.20 -18.59
C ASN A 633 -2.30 -5.71 -17.19
N THR A 634 -3.43 -5.04 -17.12
CA THR A 634 -4.08 -4.61 -15.87
C THR A 634 -5.28 -5.47 -15.47
N ASP A 635 -5.67 -6.45 -16.29
CA ASP A 635 -6.78 -7.34 -15.94
C ASP A 635 -6.42 -8.19 -14.70
N TRP A 636 -5.19 -8.69 -14.63
CA TRP A 636 -4.75 -9.51 -13.49
C TRP A 636 -4.76 -8.72 -12.19
N ILE A 637 -4.51 -7.40 -12.25
CA ILE A 637 -4.61 -6.48 -11.12
C ILE A 637 -6.06 -6.42 -10.63
N GLY A 638 -7.01 -6.18 -11.54
CA GLY A 638 -8.44 -6.11 -11.21
C GLY A 638 -8.98 -7.43 -10.66
N ILE A 639 -8.62 -8.56 -11.26
CA ILE A 639 -9.02 -9.89 -10.82
C ILE A 639 -8.45 -10.21 -9.44
N ARG A 640 -7.15 -9.94 -9.21
CA ARG A 640 -6.50 -10.12 -7.91
C ARG A 640 -7.18 -9.30 -6.81
N ALA A 641 -7.54 -8.06 -7.10
CA ALA A 641 -8.25 -7.19 -6.17
C ALA A 641 -9.63 -7.76 -5.80
N CYS A 642 -10.38 -8.27 -6.80
CA CYS A 642 -11.68 -8.89 -6.57
C CYS A 642 -11.58 -10.17 -5.73
N LEU A 643 -10.68 -11.08 -6.09
CA LEU A 643 -10.47 -12.33 -5.33
C LEU A 643 -10.16 -12.04 -3.87
N ARG A 644 -9.22 -11.13 -3.58
CA ARG A 644 -8.89 -10.77 -2.19
C ARG A 644 -10.03 -10.10 -1.43
N ARG A 645 -10.77 -9.21 -2.10
CA ARG A 645 -11.91 -8.55 -1.47
C ARG A 645 -13.04 -9.55 -1.17
N GLY A 646 -13.21 -10.58 -2.00
CA GLY A 646 -14.21 -11.61 -1.78
C GLY A 646 -13.78 -12.73 -0.81
N LEU A 647 -12.48 -13.01 -0.65
CA LEU A 647 -12.01 -14.05 0.29
C LEU A 647 -12.17 -13.62 1.75
N SER A 648 -12.78 -14.47 2.57
CA SER A 648 -12.81 -14.32 4.03
C SER A 648 -11.47 -14.77 4.67
N PRO A 649 -11.15 -14.34 5.92
CA PRO A 649 -9.91 -14.74 6.60
C PRO A 649 -9.72 -16.26 6.72
N ILE A 650 -10.80 -17.03 6.88
CA ILE A 650 -10.75 -18.50 6.91
C ILE A 650 -10.30 -19.11 5.57
N ASN A 651 -10.61 -18.42 4.46
CA ASN A 651 -10.21 -18.77 3.10
C ASN A 651 -8.93 -18.03 2.65
N ALA A 652 -8.14 -17.48 3.59
CA ALA A 652 -6.83 -16.93 3.29
C ALA A 652 -6.01 -17.94 2.46
N VAL A 653 -5.27 -17.45 1.47
CA VAL A 653 -4.56 -18.31 0.51
C VAL A 653 -3.47 -19.11 1.22
N ARG A 654 -3.57 -20.44 1.11
CA ARG A 654 -2.65 -21.41 1.71
C ARG A 654 -2.10 -22.33 0.60
N PRO A 655 -1.02 -23.10 0.86
CA PRO A 655 -0.45 -24.03 -0.12
C PRO A 655 -1.48 -25.01 -0.72
N HIS A 656 -2.50 -25.39 0.04
CA HIS A 656 -3.56 -26.31 -0.36
C HIS A 656 -4.81 -25.62 -0.94
N SER A 657 -4.81 -24.29 -1.11
CA SER A 657 -5.92 -23.57 -1.76
C SER A 657 -5.98 -23.94 -3.24
N VAL A 658 -7.21 -24.13 -3.74
CA VAL A 658 -7.45 -24.52 -5.14
C VAL A 658 -8.31 -23.46 -5.83
N GLY A 659 -7.91 -23.09 -7.04
CA GLY A 659 -8.66 -22.18 -7.91
C GLY A 659 -9.33 -22.92 -9.09
N LEU A 660 -10.44 -22.41 -9.58
CA LEU A 660 -11.11 -22.84 -10.81
C LEU A 660 -11.26 -21.65 -11.75
N ILE A 661 -10.94 -21.84 -13.03
CA ILE A 661 -11.11 -20.85 -14.08
C ILE A 661 -12.00 -21.42 -15.18
N ILE A 662 -13.02 -20.67 -15.57
CA ILE A 662 -13.92 -21.01 -16.66
C ILE A 662 -13.64 -20.07 -17.84
N GLY A 663 -13.17 -20.65 -18.94
CA GLY A 663 -12.67 -19.97 -20.12
C GLY A 663 -11.15 -20.12 -20.31
N ALA A 664 -10.67 -19.84 -21.52
CA ALA A 664 -9.24 -19.90 -21.88
C ALA A 664 -8.76 -18.66 -22.67
N GLY A 665 -9.51 -17.55 -22.63
CA GLY A 665 -9.18 -16.30 -23.31
C GLY A 665 -8.12 -15.43 -22.58
N GLY A 666 -7.92 -14.20 -23.06
CA GLY A 666 -6.99 -13.25 -22.44
C GLY A 666 -7.28 -12.97 -20.96
N MET A 667 -8.57 -12.90 -20.59
CA MET A 667 -9.00 -12.73 -19.19
C MET A 667 -8.71 -13.98 -18.34
N ALA A 668 -8.89 -15.18 -18.88
CA ALA A 668 -8.56 -16.44 -18.19
C ALA A 668 -7.06 -16.54 -17.89
N ARG A 669 -6.22 -16.13 -18.85
CA ARG A 669 -4.76 -16.03 -18.68
C ARG A 669 -4.40 -15.07 -17.55
N ALA A 670 -5.04 -13.91 -17.50
CA ALA A 670 -4.85 -12.93 -16.42
C ALA A 670 -5.34 -13.45 -15.06
N ALA A 671 -6.45 -14.19 -15.02
CA ALA A 671 -6.99 -14.81 -13.81
C ALA A 671 -6.06 -15.89 -13.26
N LEU A 672 -5.52 -16.75 -14.13
CA LEU A 672 -4.55 -17.78 -13.77
C LEU A 672 -3.30 -17.16 -13.16
N TYR A 673 -2.76 -16.14 -13.82
CA TYR A 673 -1.63 -15.37 -13.31
C TYR A 673 -1.93 -14.72 -11.96
N ALA A 674 -3.10 -14.10 -11.80
CA ALA A 674 -3.52 -13.49 -10.54
C ALA A 674 -3.60 -14.51 -9.39
N MET A 675 -4.18 -15.70 -9.61
CA MET A 675 -4.24 -16.76 -8.60
C MET A 675 -2.83 -17.25 -8.20
N LEU A 676 -1.97 -17.51 -9.18
CA LEU A 676 -0.58 -17.92 -8.92
C LEU A 676 0.18 -16.85 -8.13
N HIS A 677 0.01 -15.57 -8.47
CA HIS A 677 0.57 -14.43 -7.73
C HIS A 677 0.04 -14.29 -6.30
N MET A 678 -1.17 -14.76 -6.04
CA MET A 678 -1.73 -14.81 -4.69
C MET A 678 -1.19 -15.98 -3.86
N GLY A 679 -0.40 -16.89 -4.45
CA GLY A 679 0.18 -18.06 -3.78
C GLY A 679 -0.61 -19.36 -3.98
N VAL A 680 -1.62 -19.36 -4.85
CA VAL A 680 -2.38 -20.57 -5.18
C VAL A 680 -1.46 -21.56 -5.90
N GLN A 681 -1.36 -22.79 -5.39
CA GLN A 681 -0.46 -23.79 -5.96
C GLN A 681 -1.15 -24.73 -6.95
N ARG A 682 -2.49 -24.76 -6.95
CA ARG A 682 -3.31 -25.67 -7.75
C ARG A 682 -4.45 -24.90 -8.40
N VAL A 683 -4.49 -24.89 -9.73
CA VAL A 683 -5.54 -24.21 -10.51
C VAL A 683 -6.10 -25.17 -11.54
N VAL A 684 -7.43 -25.24 -11.62
CA VAL A 684 -8.14 -26.04 -12.60
C VAL A 684 -8.71 -25.12 -13.67
N VAL A 685 -8.57 -25.47 -14.95
CA VAL A 685 -9.09 -24.71 -16.08
C VAL A 685 -10.12 -25.55 -16.82
N CYS A 686 -11.32 -25.00 -17.02
CA CYS A 686 -12.37 -25.58 -17.83
C CYS A 686 -12.69 -24.63 -18.99
N ASN A 687 -12.76 -25.13 -20.21
CA ASN A 687 -13.10 -24.32 -21.38
C ASN A 687 -13.90 -25.13 -22.39
N ARG A 688 -14.80 -24.46 -23.13
CA ARG A 688 -15.63 -25.08 -24.18
C ARG A 688 -14.80 -25.86 -25.21
N THR A 689 -13.69 -25.27 -25.66
CA THR A 689 -12.74 -25.94 -26.55
C THR A 689 -11.60 -26.51 -25.70
N LEU A 690 -11.60 -27.83 -25.52
CA LEU A 690 -10.64 -28.54 -24.66
C LEU A 690 -9.18 -28.20 -25.01
N ALA A 691 -8.82 -28.24 -26.29
CA ALA A 691 -7.47 -27.96 -26.78
C ALA A 691 -6.92 -26.59 -26.32
N ARG A 692 -7.79 -25.57 -26.18
CA ARG A 692 -7.36 -24.24 -25.69
C ARG A 692 -7.03 -24.25 -24.19
N ALA A 693 -7.73 -25.05 -23.39
CA ALA A 693 -7.41 -25.22 -21.98
C ALA A 693 -6.11 -26.04 -21.80
N GLU A 694 -5.92 -27.08 -22.61
CA GLU A 694 -4.69 -27.89 -22.62
C GLU A 694 -3.46 -27.06 -23.01
N GLU A 695 -3.57 -26.22 -24.05
CA GLU A 695 -2.50 -25.30 -24.44
C GLU A 695 -2.13 -24.35 -23.29
N LEU A 696 -3.15 -23.77 -22.64
CA LEU A 696 -2.96 -22.87 -21.51
C LEU A 696 -2.27 -23.55 -20.32
N ALA A 697 -2.75 -24.74 -19.93
CA ALA A 697 -2.20 -25.51 -18.83
C ALA A 697 -0.75 -25.94 -19.13
N THR A 698 -0.50 -26.46 -20.33
CA THR A 698 0.84 -26.87 -20.78
C THR A 698 1.82 -25.71 -20.71
N TYR A 699 1.43 -24.54 -21.20
CA TYR A 699 2.27 -23.34 -21.16
C TYR A 699 2.63 -22.94 -19.72
N TYR A 700 1.64 -22.83 -18.83
CA TYR A 700 1.90 -22.41 -17.45
C TYR A 700 2.66 -23.47 -16.65
N ASN A 701 2.36 -24.76 -16.81
CA ASN A 701 3.11 -25.83 -16.15
C ASN A 701 4.58 -25.83 -16.59
N LYS A 702 4.84 -25.61 -17.89
CA LYS A 702 6.20 -25.44 -18.41
C LYS A 702 6.90 -24.21 -17.81
N TRP A 703 6.22 -23.07 -17.77
CA TRP A 703 6.77 -21.83 -17.20
C TRP A 703 7.07 -21.97 -15.69
N LEU A 704 6.22 -22.70 -14.95
CA LEU A 704 6.38 -22.97 -13.52
C LEU A 704 7.40 -24.06 -13.21
N GLY A 705 7.75 -24.91 -14.18
CA GLY A 705 8.55 -26.12 -13.99
C GLY A 705 7.88 -27.16 -13.08
N LYS A 706 6.56 -27.07 -12.88
CA LYS A 706 5.77 -27.92 -11.97
C LYS A 706 4.34 -28.06 -12.49
N GLU A 707 3.74 -29.23 -12.30
CA GLU A 707 2.32 -29.45 -12.59
C GLU A 707 1.44 -28.79 -11.51
N ARG A 708 0.97 -27.57 -11.82
CA ARG A 708 0.09 -26.77 -10.96
C ARG A 708 -1.25 -26.47 -11.60
N VAL A 709 -1.32 -26.56 -12.93
CA VAL A 709 -2.50 -26.25 -13.72
C VAL A 709 -3.05 -27.55 -14.31
N SER A 710 -4.25 -27.93 -13.91
CA SER A 710 -4.97 -29.09 -14.45
C SER A 710 -6.10 -28.65 -15.37
N VAL A 711 -6.44 -29.48 -16.34
CA VAL A 711 -7.59 -29.25 -17.22
C VAL A 711 -8.76 -30.10 -16.75
N LEU A 712 -9.93 -29.48 -16.70
CA LEU A 712 -11.20 -30.18 -16.48
C LEU A 712 -11.95 -30.22 -17.83
N PRO A 713 -12.24 -31.41 -18.39
CA PRO A 713 -12.84 -31.53 -19.72
C PRO A 713 -14.23 -30.89 -19.85
N SER A 714 -15.03 -30.97 -18.79
CA SER A 714 -16.34 -30.32 -18.64
C SER A 714 -16.62 -30.03 -17.17
N LEU A 715 -17.53 -29.10 -16.87
CA LEU A 715 -17.86 -28.79 -15.47
C LEU A 715 -18.43 -29.99 -14.69
N ASP A 716 -19.07 -30.94 -15.40
CA ASP A 716 -19.63 -32.17 -14.83
C ASP A 716 -18.62 -33.31 -14.71
N ALA A 717 -17.41 -33.15 -15.23
CA ALA A 717 -16.37 -34.17 -15.13
C ALA A 717 -15.91 -34.36 -13.66
N PRO A 718 -15.43 -35.55 -13.28
CA PRO A 718 -14.89 -35.78 -11.94
C PRO A 718 -13.79 -34.78 -11.58
N TRP A 719 -13.85 -34.24 -10.37
CA TRP A 719 -12.81 -33.33 -9.87
C TRP A 719 -11.46 -34.07 -9.73
N PRO A 720 -10.31 -33.41 -9.96
CA PRO A 720 -9.00 -34.07 -9.85
C PRO A 720 -8.78 -34.74 -8.49
N GLU A 721 -8.34 -35.99 -8.52
CA GLU A 721 -8.13 -36.80 -7.32
C GLU A 721 -7.06 -36.17 -6.40
N GLY A 722 -7.32 -36.19 -5.09
CA GLY A 722 -6.41 -35.61 -4.09
C GLY A 722 -6.34 -34.07 -4.08
N TRP A 723 -7.17 -33.38 -4.87
CA TRP A 723 -7.30 -31.93 -4.83
C TRP A 723 -8.52 -31.53 -3.98
N ARG A 724 -8.37 -30.48 -3.17
CA ARG A 724 -9.50 -29.90 -2.45
C ARG A 724 -10.46 -29.23 -3.44
N LEU A 725 -11.71 -29.06 -3.02
CA LEU A 725 -12.68 -28.25 -3.74
C LEU A 725 -12.18 -26.80 -3.87
N PRO A 726 -12.57 -26.08 -4.94
CA PRO A 726 -12.10 -24.73 -5.16
C PRO A 726 -12.70 -23.77 -4.13
N THR A 727 -11.90 -22.81 -3.67
CA THR A 727 -12.35 -21.67 -2.83
C THR A 727 -12.28 -20.35 -3.58
N MET A 728 -11.80 -20.38 -4.83
CA MET A 728 -11.70 -19.24 -5.75
C MET A 728 -12.14 -19.71 -7.13
N ILE A 729 -13.18 -19.10 -7.68
CA ILE A 729 -13.70 -19.41 -9.00
C ILE A 729 -13.73 -18.14 -9.83
N VAL A 730 -13.24 -18.16 -11.07
CA VAL A 730 -13.31 -17.02 -12.00
C VAL A 730 -13.96 -17.45 -13.30
N SER A 731 -15.08 -16.81 -13.65
CA SER A 731 -15.74 -16.95 -14.94
C SER A 731 -15.29 -15.83 -15.87
N SER A 732 -14.73 -16.24 -17.02
CA SER A 732 -14.26 -15.33 -18.08
C SER A 732 -15.00 -15.53 -19.40
N VAL A 733 -16.15 -16.19 -19.35
CA VAL A 733 -16.99 -16.45 -20.52
C VAL A 733 -17.76 -15.16 -20.86
N PRO A 734 -17.69 -14.65 -22.10
CA PRO A 734 -18.48 -13.50 -22.53
C PRO A 734 -19.98 -13.81 -22.45
N ALA A 735 -20.80 -12.79 -22.19
CA ALA A 735 -22.25 -12.95 -22.30
C ALA A 735 -22.79 -12.79 -23.73
N GLU A 736 -22.02 -12.17 -24.62
CA GLU A 736 -22.42 -11.97 -26.01
C GLU A 736 -22.35 -13.27 -26.82
N VAL A 737 -23.27 -13.38 -27.75
CA VAL A 737 -23.46 -14.52 -28.64
C VAL A 737 -22.35 -14.55 -29.69
N VAL A 738 -21.42 -15.49 -29.57
CA VAL A 738 -20.63 -15.98 -30.71
C VAL A 738 -21.35 -17.23 -31.21
N ASP A 739 -21.80 -17.22 -32.46
CA ASP A 739 -22.46 -18.36 -33.16
C ASP A 739 -23.90 -18.72 -32.71
N GLY A 740 -24.76 -17.74 -32.46
CA GLY A 740 -26.21 -17.97 -32.28
C GLY A 740 -26.64 -18.70 -31.00
N LYS A 741 -25.73 -19.01 -30.07
CA LYS A 741 -26.03 -19.63 -28.77
C LYS A 741 -25.65 -18.71 -27.61
N THR A 742 -26.56 -18.55 -26.64
CA THR A 742 -26.40 -17.67 -25.47
C THR A 742 -25.47 -18.32 -24.43
N GLU A 743 -24.23 -17.86 -24.30
CA GLU A 743 -23.24 -18.50 -23.40
C GLU A 743 -23.32 -18.05 -21.92
N ALA A 744 -24.09 -17.01 -21.58
CA ALA A 744 -24.28 -16.54 -20.19
C ALA A 744 -25.39 -17.27 -19.38
N ARG A 745 -25.82 -18.46 -19.81
CA ARG A 745 -26.88 -19.23 -19.14
C ARG A 745 -26.39 -20.52 -18.47
N PHE A 746 -25.14 -20.55 -18.00
CA PHE A 746 -24.65 -21.70 -17.24
C PHE A 746 -24.71 -21.46 -15.73
N THR A 747 -24.82 -22.56 -14.99
CA THR A 747 -24.64 -22.62 -13.55
C THR A 747 -23.53 -23.63 -13.25
N LEU A 748 -22.91 -23.52 -12.08
CA LEU A 748 -21.94 -24.49 -11.60
C LEU A 748 -22.65 -25.74 -11.06
N PRO A 749 -22.11 -26.94 -11.27
CA PRO A 749 -22.53 -28.12 -10.51
C PRO A 749 -22.43 -27.86 -9.00
N PRO A 750 -23.43 -28.24 -8.19
CA PRO A 750 -23.44 -27.98 -6.74
C PRO A 750 -22.20 -28.52 -6.00
N SER A 751 -21.57 -29.58 -6.52
CA SER A 751 -20.33 -30.15 -6.00
C SER A 751 -19.17 -29.15 -6.00
N LEU A 752 -19.06 -28.29 -7.02
CA LEU A 752 -18.00 -27.27 -7.12
C LEU A 752 -18.20 -26.12 -6.14
N LEU A 753 -19.43 -25.93 -5.63
CA LEU A 753 -19.76 -24.99 -4.56
C LEU A 753 -19.81 -25.67 -3.18
N GLY A 754 -19.32 -26.91 -3.08
CA GLY A 754 -19.39 -27.74 -1.86
C GLY A 754 -18.30 -27.48 -0.83
N SER A 755 -17.43 -26.47 -1.00
CA SER A 755 -16.40 -26.13 -0.01
C SER A 755 -17.04 -25.79 1.35
N PRO A 756 -16.67 -26.46 2.47
CA PRO A 756 -17.27 -26.20 3.78
C PRO A 756 -17.06 -24.78 4.31
N SER A 757 -15.97 -24.13 3.90
CA SER A 757 -15.65 -22.76 4.27
C SER A 757 -16.18 -21.71 3.28
N GLY A 758 -16.94 -22.15 2.26
CA GLY A 758 -17.34 -21.32 1.14
C GLY A 758 -16.15 -20.91 0.28
N GLY A 759 -16.26 -19.73 -0.34
CA GLY A 759 -15.26 -19.21 -1.26
C GLY A 759 -15.68 -17.93 -1.96
N VAL A 760 -14.91 -17.51 -2.95
CA VAL A 760 -15.23 -16.36 -3.82
C VAL A 760 -15.47 -16.83 -5.25
N VAL A 761 -16.50 -16.30 -5.88
CA VAL A 761 -16.72 -16.38 -7.33
C VAL A 761 -16.56 -14.99 -7.93
N VAL A 762 -15.84 -14.88 -9.03
CA VAL A 762 -15.69 -13.63 -9.80
C VAL A 762 -16.27 -13.85 -11.19
N GLU A 763 -17.36 -13.15 -11.49
CA GLU A 763 -17.91 -13.04 -12.85
C GLU A 763 -17.30 -11.80 -13.52
N LEU A 764 -16.61 -11.96 -14.64
CA LEU A 764 -15.92 -10.84 -15.30
C LEU A 764 -16.82 -10.05 -16.23
N THR A 765 -17.95 -10.62 -16.64
CA THR A 765 -18.95 -9.92 -17.44
C THR A 765 -19.79 -8.97 -16.58
N TYR A 766 -20.11 -7.80 -17.10
CA TYR A 766 -21.00 -6.82 -16.45
C TYR A 766 -22.24 -6.47 -17.27
N ASN A 767 -22.38 -7.03 -18.49
CA ASN A 767 -23.56 -6.84 -19.33
C ASN A 767 -24.01 -8.19 -19.91
N PRO A 768 -25.09 -8.81 -19.38
CA PRO A 768 -25.89 -8.35 -18.22
C PRO A 768 -25.10 -8.49 -16.91
N LEU A 769 -25.47 -7.69 -15.90
CA LEU A 769 -24.83 -7.75 -14.58
C LEU A 769 -25.23 -9.00 -13.79
N VAL A 770 -26.47 -9.44 -13.92
CA VAL A 770 -27.01 -10.63 -13.25
C VAL A 770 -27.03 -11.77 -14.25
N THR A 771 -25.99 -12.59 -14.22
CA THR A 771 -25.93 -13.85 -14.97
C THR A 771 -26.57 -14.99 -14.17
N ALA A 772 -26.83 -16.13 -14.82
CA ALA A 772 -27.32 -17.33 -14.13
C ALA A 772 -26.35 -17.79 -13.01
N LEU A 773 -25.04 -17.67 -13.25
CA LEU A 773 -24.00 -17.92 -12.26
C LEU A 773 -24.09 -16.95 -11.06
N VAL A 774 -24.24 -15.65 -11.33
CA VAL A 774 -24.41 -14.65 -10.26
C VAL A 774 -25.62 -14.98 -9.38
N GLY A 775 -26.76 -15.28 -10.00
CA GLY A 775 -27.98 -15.69 -9.28
C GLY A 775 -27.74 -16.91 -8.39
N GLN A 776 -27.12 -17.96 -8.94
CA GLN A 776 -26.81 -19.18 -8.18
C GLN A 776 -25.90 -18.92 -6.98
N VAL A 777 -24.85 -18.10 -7.13
CA VAL A 777 -23.90 -17.83 -6.04
C VAL A 777 -24.57 -17.03 -4.92
N LEU A 778 -25.48 -16.11 -5.27
CA LEU A 778 -26.28 -15.37 -4.27
C LEU A 778 -27.12 -16.31 -3.40
N GLU A 779 -27.68 -17.38 -3.96
CA GLU A 779 -28.40 -18.41 -3.20
C GLU A 779 -27.48 -19.22 -2.26
N GLN A 780 -26.17 -19.25 -2.52
CA GLN A 780 -25.18 -19.92 -1.67
C GLN A 780 -24.51 -19.00 -0.64
N ALA A 781 -24.95 -17.75 -0.49
CA ALA A 781 -24.35 -16.79 0.44
C ALA A 781 -24.34 -17.29 1.90
N ALA A 782 -25.41 -17.98 2.33
CA ALA A 782 -25.51 -18.58 3.67
C ALA A 782 -24.45 -19.67 3.93
N LYS A 783 -23.85 -20.24 2.88
CA LYS A 783 -22.75 -21.22 2.97
C LYS A 783 -21.37 -20.57 2.87
N GLY A 784 -21.29 -19.24 2.96
CA GLY A 784 -20.04 -18.48 2.94
C GLY A 784 -19.48 -18.20 1.54
N TRP A 785 -20.28 -18.34 0.48
CA TRP A 785 -19.89 -17.93 -0.87
C TRP A 785 -20.12 -16.44 -1.11
N VAL A 786 -19.12 -15.79 -1.71
CA VAL A 786 -19.16 -14.36 -2.04
C VAL A 786 -19.04 -14.19 -3.55
N ILE A 787 -19.93 -13.40 -4.15
CA ILE A 787 -19.88 -13.05 -5.57
C ILE A 787 -19.24 -11.67 -5.77
N MET A 788 -18.32 -11.57 -6.72
CA MET A 788 -17.74 -10.34 -7.26
C MET A 788 -18.13 -10.24 -8.74
N THR A 789 -18.61 -9.09 -9.20
CA THR A 789 -19.12 -8.92 -10.57
C THR A 789 -18.16 -8.17 -11.49
N GLY A 790 -18.51 -8.05 -12.78
CA GLY A 790 -17.72 -7.25 -13.70
C GLY A 790 -17.66 -5.76 -13.29
N LEU A 791 -18.65 -5.24 -12.57
CA LEU A 791 -18.61 -3.86 -12.02
C LEU A 791 -17.70 -3.73 -10.79
N ASP A 792 -17.35 -4.84 -10.13
CA ASP A 792 -16.32 -4.87 -9.11
C ASP A 792 -14.91 -4.87 -9.71
N MET A 793 -14.76 -5.54 -10.86
CA MET A 793 -13.48 -5.74 -11.54
C MET A 793 -13.11 -4.56 -12.45
N LEU A 794 -14.06 -4.03 -13.21
CA LEU A 794 -13.85 -2.98 -14.22
C LEU A 794 -13.17 -1.73 -13.64
N PRO A 795 -13.57 -1.18 -12.48
CA PRO A 795 -12.88 -0.04 -11.90
C PRO A 795 -11.45 -0.37 -11.50
N GLU A 796 -11.20 -1.56 -10.92
CA GLU A 796 -9.88 -1.93 -10.41
C GLU A 796 -8.84 -2.04 -11.52
N GLN A 797 -9.19 -2.62 -12.67
CA GLN A 797 -8.29 -2.63 -13.82
C GLN A 797 -8.10 -1.20 -14.38
N ALA A 798 -9.16 -0.38 -14.41
CA ALA A 798 -9.11 0.98 -14.96
C ALA A 798 -8.26 1.91 -14.10
N PHE A 799 -8.24 1.71 -12.78
CA PHE A 799 -7.37 2.46 -11.87
C PHE A 799 -5.89 2.25 -12.24
N ALA A 800 -5.49 0.99 -12.44
CA ALA A 800 -4.12 0.68 -12.86
C ALA A 800 -3.80 1.25 -14.25
N GLN A 801 -4.74 1.16 -15.20
CA GLN A 801 -4.56 1.77 -16.54
C GLN A 801 -4.39 3.28 -16.46
N PHE A 802 -5.21 3.96 -15.66
CA PHE A 802 -5.12 5.40 -15.46
C PHE A 802 -3.76 5.80 -14.88
N GLU A 803 -3.27 5.05 -13.88
CA GLU A 803 -1.95 5.28 -13.28
C GLU A 803 -0.82 5.12 -14.31
N LEU A 804 -0.89 4.11 -15.18
CA LEU A 804 0.06 3.91 -16.28
C LEU A 804 -0.03 4.99 -17.35
N PHE A 805 -1.23 5.43 -17.72
CA PHE A 805 -1.47 6.44 -18.74
C PHE A 805 -0.98 7.84 -18.35
N THR A 806 -1.16 8.20 -17.07
CA THR A 806 -0.97 9.58 -16.61
C THR A 806 0.22 9.77 -15.69
N GLY A 807 0.76 8.69 -15.11
CA GLY A 807 1.73 8.80 -14.02
C GLY A 807 1.17 9.41 -12.72
N ARG A 808 -0.16 9.56 -12.64
CA ARG A 808 -0.88 10.07 -11.46
C ARG A 808 -1.77 9.00 -10.86
N ARG A 809 -2.01 9.10 -9.54
CA ARG A 809 -2.92 8.21 -8.83
C ARG A 809 -4.35 8.36 -9.33
N ALA A 810 -5.02 7.24 -9.56
CA ALA A 810 -6.42 7.22 -9.93
C ALA A 810 -7.31 7.72 -8.77
N PRO A 811 -8.25 8.65 -9.00
CA PRO A 811 -9.24 9.06 -8.00
C PRO A 811 -10.32 7.98 -7.86
N ARG A 812 -9.97 6.87 -7.20
CA ARG A 812 -10.73 5.60 -7.23
C ARG A 812 -12.18 5.74 -6.79
N HIS A 813 -12.43 6.51 -5.74
CA HIS A 813 -13.78 6.74 -5.25
C HIS A 813 -14.63 7.44 -6.32
N VAL A 814 -14.13 8.54 -6.87
CA VAL A 814 -14.83 9.34 -7.90
C VAL A 814 -15.14 8.48 -9.12
N MET A 815 -14.14 7.73 -9.59
CA MET A 815 -14.30 6.80 -10.73
C MET A 815 -15.34 5.72 -10.45
N ARG A 816 -15.29 5.06 -9.27
CA ARG A 816 -16.23 4.00 -8.89
C ARG A 816 -17.66 4.53 -8.76
N LYS A 817 -17.83 5.68 -8.11
CA LYS A 817 -19.16 6.31 -7.95
C LYS A 817 -19.78 6.62 -9.30
N GLU A 818 -18.99 7.18 -10.21
CA GLU A 818 -19.49 7.63 -11.49
C GLU A 818 -19.82 6.48 -12.46
N VAL A 819 -18.99 5.43 -12.50
CA VAL A 819 -19.30 4.27 -13.36
C VAL A 819 -20.57 3.54 -12.92
N LEU A 820 -20.84 3.49 -11.61
CA LEU A 820 -22.08 2.91 -11.08
C LEU A 820 -23.29 3.77 -11.46
N ARG A 821 -23.17 5.10 -11.31
CA ARG A 821 -24.20 6.06 -11.72
C ARG A 821 -24.56 5.90 -13.20
N GLU A 822 -23.54 5.87 -14.06
CA GLU A 822 -23.71 5.71 -15.51
C GLU A 822 -24.32 4.36 -15.88
N PHE A 823 -23.86 3.27 -15.24
CA PHE A 823 -24.44 1.95 -15.46
C PHE A 823 -25.93 1.90 -15.11
N GLN A 824 -26.32 2.50 -13.98
CA GLN A 824 -27.73 2.59 -13.56
C GLN A 824 -28.57 3.39 -14.55
N LEU A 825 -28.05 4.51 -15.08
CA LEU A 825 -28.73 5.30 -16.10
C LEU A 825 -28.99 4.50 -17.37
N ARG A 826 -27.96 3.80 -17.89
CA ARG A 826 -28.09 2.96 -19.10
C ARG A 826 -29.02 1.78 -18.94
N ARG A 827 -29.21 1.30 -17.71
CA ARG A 827 -30.16 0.22 -17.41
C ARG A 827 -31.62 0.71 -17.41
N ASN A 828 -31.84 1.97 -17.06
CA ASN A 828 -33.17 2.56 -16.95
C ASN A 828 -33.65 3.21 -18.25
N SER A 829 -32.73 3.52 -19.18
CA SER A 829 -32.99 3.93 -20.56
C SER A 829 -33.26 2.74 -21.45
#